data_AF-A0A4V3XDA2-F1
#
_entry.id   AF-A0A4V3XDA2-F1
#
_cell.length_a   1.000
_cell.length_b   1.000
_cell.length_c   1.000
_cell.angle_alpha   90.00
_cell.angle_beta   90.00
_cell.angle_gamma   90.00
#
_symmetry.space_group_name_H-M   'P 1'
#
loop_
_entity.id
_entity.type
_entity.pdbx_description
1 polymer ?
#
loop_
_entity_poly.entity_id
_entity_poly.type
_entity_poly.pdbx_seq_one_letter_code
_entity_poly.pdbx_strand_id
1 'polypeptide(L)'
;MSSFSNVDASFILVDDASTSASTRSTTPLIPQESQTTPSYAHDWRASTTGGLRISGRHFVDKYGRVCSLRGVNLSGACKTPTNDDNATFPDRHEDVTFVGRPFPLEEAPEHFARLRRWGLTFIRFLVTWEAIEHTGPGDYDMDYLNYLKSLLSLLPQFGLVAFVEMHQDVWSRYTGGSGAPAWTITAVGFDLHKLENAGAAWLKGVRGGGHVETERGIWPCGYQKLAAATVATCFWAGDAFAPKLNVDGVPIQQYLQGKFLGAWEMLARAIGNLEGVIGFQMMNEPHRGYIEVPSMHAFDYNTDLHLAYVPSALQSFALGAGHAVHVPHYSRSFPIPTKLTSHELVNAEKINVWRPEGPTAGACVWEMHGVWGWDRKKDEAIVLRENYFVKHPMTGKKVEWYTDFYYPFNLKWAEVVRAASSPNKFIFVEPIPNEFCPTSWTTEYRPPGMVYAPHWYDLNGLFNKAFGNFSVNVQGLSRGMFPLKAFYWGQAGARENFTLQIRNIAEASYKSIGETPVIIGECGVPMDMNRGEGFRTNDFTWQSKMMDAMITGLEHNLIGYTLWSYNPDNDDASGDYWNGENFSWFSRSRSHSSKGNLDQTVTSLDEGGRILRSVVRPYPAKTAGIPMKFNYEMNTGQFEFEWVVPVTGQAASSSSISPPIQIDSHELKCCETEIYVPAMLAHGRKVIVRGLDAGDEYSYDEARQTLTVRNLHDDPGSRHRIVVSFDPPLSSQFVVNTFWTDWKRKHSTFNPEFEPSTSAFSATITAKIRRIDQDDLEDTSDNNPNRNFVVLGGQHPLVDISAENLMYRKMLDGKLRGVLNDWDLSKVGEATGINPKGTRAGTQPFMSRDILVPNPPDHLERFNWESMFYVLLWIACHYIDGEFVNPEVLDNWLQPGIKGLLDTRKAALGEIDRASMTTQFRPLAKTWLDPLRKIFSEGYLARNNHLNEAGDAADKGESYPEFDNETLGGHVTYEKMWAILRI
;
A
#
# COMPACT_ATOMS: atom_id res chain seq x y z
N MET A 1 51.27 16.57 43.62
CA MET A 1 51.97 15.40 44.18
C MET A 1 51.28 14.18 43.59
N SER A 2 51.87 13.23 42.88
CA SER A 2 53.24 12.98 42.35
C SER A 2 53.04 11.86 41.29
N SER A 3 53.78 11.73 40.17
CA SER A 3 55.08 12.26 39.76
C SER A 3 55.43 11.82 38.32
N PHE A 4 56.02 12.71 37.49
CA PHE A 4 56.91 12.44 36.31
C PHE A 4 56.35 11.52 35.17
N SER A 5 56.77 11.49 33.90
CA SER A 5 57.58 12.32 32.96
C SER A 5 57.44 11.65 31.55
N ASN A 6 57.64 12.26 30.37
CA ASN A 6 58.18 13.59 30.03
C ASN A 6 57.68 14.10 28.63
N VAL A 7 58.37 15.12 28.12
CA VAL A 7 58.28 15.84 26.82
C VAL A 7 58.78 15.08 25.57
N ASP A 8 58.21 15.43 24.41
CA ASP A 8 58.84 15.88 23.13
C ASP A 8 58.05 15.34 21.90
N ALA A 9 57.42 16.13 21.01
CA ALA A 9 57.81 17.31 20.23
C ALA A 9 58.43 17.00 18.84
N SER A 10 57.56 16.99 17.82
CA SER A 10 57.75 17.49 16.44
C SER A 10 58.94 17.01 15.56
N PHE A 11 58.67 16.49 14.35
CA PHE A 11 58.62 17.30 13.11
C PHE A 11 58.23 16.46 11.85
N ILE A 12 58.00 17.19 10.74
CA ILE A 12 57.43 16.77 9.45
C ILE A 12 58.53 16.33 8.47
N LEU A 13 58.22 15.48 7.48
CA LEU A 13 58.71 15.61 6.11
C LEU A 13 57.80 14.87 5.10
N VAL A 14 57.76 15.37 3.87
CA VAL A 14 56.92 14.92 2.74
C VAL A 14 57.83 14.83 1.51
N ASP A 15 57.79 13.73 0.75
CA ASP A 15 57.69 13.68 -0.73
C ASP A 15 58.15 12.35 -1.38
N ASP A 16 57.43 12.01 -2.45
CA ASP A 16 57.76 11.30 -3.70
C ASP A 16 58.38 9.88 -3.80
N ALA A 17 57.56 9.01 -4.42
CA ALA A 17 57.84 8.17 -5.61
C ALA A 17 59.10 7.30 -5.72
N SER A 18 58.90 5.97 -5.78
CA SER A 18 59.29 5.18 -6.97
C SER A 18 58.69 3.76 -7.00
N THR A 19 58.63 3.19 -8.20
CA THR A 19 58.07 1.88 -8.54
C THR A 19 58.95 0.69 -8.16
N SER A 20 58.39 -0.38 -7.60
CA SER A 20 58.79 -1.76 -7.96
C SER A 20 57.71 -2.80 -7.63
N ALA A 21 57.68 -3.87 -8.44
CA ALA A 21 56.64 -4.88 -8.47
C ALA A 21 56.52 -5.73 -7.18
N SER A 22 55.28 -5.99 -6.74
CA SER A 22 54.97 -7.04 -5.77
C SER A 22 54.49 -8.30 -6.50
N THR A 23 55.30 -9.36 -6.44
CA THR A 23 54.94 -10.71 -6.90
C THR A 23 53.75 -11.26 -6.11
N ARG A 24 52.65 -11.58 -6.80
CA ARG A 24 51.52 -12.32 -6.20
C ARG A 24 51.98 -13.72 -5.77
N SER A 25 51.99 -13.98 -4.47
CA SER A 25 52.03 -15.34 -3.93
C SER A 25 50.60 -15.86 -3.84
N THR A 26 50.23 -16.77 -4.74
CA THR A 26 48.97 -17.53 -4.66
C THR A 26 49.16 -18.73 -3.74
N THR A 27 48.84 -18.56 -2.46
CA THR A 27 48.75 -19.67 -1.51
C THR A 27 47.31 -20.20 -1.52
N PRO A 28 47.07 -21.51 -1.78
CA PRO A 28 45.73 -22.09 -1.67
C PRO A 28 45.18 -21.97 -0.25
N LEU A 29 43.90 -21.63 -0.13
CA LEU A 29 43.20 -21.61 1.15
C LEU A 29 43.14 -23.03 1.74
N ILE A 30 43.84 -23.25 2.85
CA ILE A 30 43.72 -24.48 3.65
C ILE A 30 42.42 -24.38 4.46
N PRO A 31 41.53 -25.38 4.43
CA PRO A 31 40.30 -25.35 5.24
C PRO A 31 40.64 -25.32 6.73
N GLN A 32 40.22 -24.28 7.45
CA GLN A 32 40.11 -24.36 8.90
C GLN A 32 38.94 -25.26 9.27
N GLU A 33 39.15 -26.14 10.24
CA GLU A 33 38.11 -27.05 10.74
C GLU A 33 36.88 -26.27 11.23
N SER A 34 35.71 -26.65 10.73
CA SER A 34 34.46 -25.96 11.05
C SER A 34 34.06 -26.20 12.51
N GLN A 35 34.32 -25.21 13.36
CA GLN A 35 33.66 -25.11 14.67
C GLN A 35 32.18 -24.76 14.44
N THR A 36 31.40 -25.78 14.13
CA THR A 36 29.96 -25.71 13.87
C THR A 36 29.22 -25.26 15.13
N THR A 37 28.98 -23.96 15.22
CA THR A 37 27.94 -23.45 16.13
C THR A 37 26.59 -24.01 15.62
N PRO A 38 25.73 -24.62 16.44
CA PRO A 38 24.46 -25.22 15.98
C PRO A 38 23.42 -24.13 15.66
N SER A 39 23.64 -23.45 14.53
CA SER A 39 22.78 -22.47 13.88
C SER A 39 21.79 -23.14 12.93
N TYR A 40 20.73 -22.40 12.62
CA TYR A 40 19.74 -22.69 11.58
C TYR A 40 19.55 -21.47 10.67
N ALA A 41 18.99 -21.67 9.48
CA ALA A 41 18.96 -20.67 8.40
C ALA A 41 18.47 -19.28 8.84
N HIS A 42 17.38 -19.24 9.60
CA HIS A 42 16.73 -18.03 10.07
C HIS A 42 17.11 -17.63 11.51
N ASP A 43 18.25 -18.11 12.03
CA ASP A 43 18.84 -17.69 13.31
C ASP A 43 19.64 -16.39 13.14
N TRP A 44 19.17 -15.31 13.78
CA TRP A 44 19.76 -13.97 13.66
C TRP A 44 20.65 -13.56 14.84
N ARG A 45 20.81 -14.40 15.87
CA ARG A 45 21.65 -14.13 17.06
C ARG A 45 23.02 -13.55 16.70
N ALA A 46 23.52 -12.64 17.53
CA ALA A 46 24.84 -12.05 17.35
C ALA A 46 25.97 -13.09 17.51
N SER A 47 25.77 -14.15 18.28
CA SER A 47 26.71 -15.29 18.33
C SER A 47 26.84 -15.99 16.96
N THR A 48 25.71 -16.20 16.29
CA THR A 48 25.61 -16.83 14.97
C THR A 48 26.10 -15.90 13.86
N THR A 49 25.49 -14.72 13.73
CA THR A 49 25.74 -13.76 12.63
C THR A 49 26.95 -12.86 12.86
N GLY A 50 27.44 -12.73 14.09
CA GLY A 50 28.37 -11.66 14.49
C GLY A 50 27.72 -10.28 14.64
N GLY A 51 26.40 -10.21 14.61
CA GLY A 51 25.64 -8.98 14.42
C GLY A 51 25.43 -8.69 12.93
N LEU A 52 24.21 -8.33 12.57
CA LEU A 52 23.89 -7.85 11.23
C LEU A 52 24.54 -6.47 11.00
N ARG A 53 25.05 -6.23 9.78
CA ARG A 53 25.56 -4.93 9.34
C ARG A 53 24.99 -4.57 7.96
N ILE A 54 24.98 -3.29 7.62
CA ILE A 54 24.56 -2.81 6.29
C ILE A 54 25.78 -2.77 5.35
N SER A 55 25.58 -3.22 4.11
CA SER A 55 26.53 -3.09 3.00
C SER A 55 25.72 -2.78 1.74
N GLY A 56 25.78 -1.51 1.29
CA GLY A 56 24.87 -0.99 0.26
C GLY A 56 23.40 -1.25 0.61
N ARG A 57 22.65 -1.81 -0.34
CA ARG A 57 21.24 -2.21 -0.15
C ARG A 57 21.03 -3.50 0.65
N HIS A 58 22.08 -4.15 1.15
CA HIS A 58 22.00 -5.47 1.78
C HIS A 58 22.29 -5.44 3.28
N PHE A 59 21.57 -6.27 4.04
CA PHE A 59 22.05 -6.75 5.33
C PHE A 59 23.04 -7.88 5.09
N VAL A 60 24.16 -7.89 5.81
CA VAL A 60 25.15 -8.98 5.75
C VAL A 60 25.60 -9.41 7.15
N ASP A 61 26.07 -10.65 7.26
CA ASP A 61 26.66 -11.20 8.48
C ASP A 61 28.20 -11.02 8.54
N LYS A 62 28.84 -11.47 9.63
CA LYS A 62 30.31 -11.42 9.81
C LYS A 62 31.08 -12.14 8.71
N TYR A 63 30.48 -13.16 8.10
CA TYR A 63 31.07 -13.94 7.01
C TYR A 63 30.86 -13.30 5.63
N GLY A 64 30.17 -12.17 5.54
CA GLY A 64 29.88 -11.48 4.28
C GLY A 64 28.73 -12.12 3.48
N ARG A 65 27.90 -12.95 4.12
CA ARG A 65 26.71 -13.52 3.46
C ARG A 65 25.57 -12.52 3.48
N VAL A 66 24.79 -12.42 2.40
CA VAL A 66 23.58 -11.58 2.34
C VAL A 66 22.46 -12.22 3.15
N CYS A 67 21.89 -11.46 4.09
CA CYS A 67 20.85 -11.89 5.00
C CYS A 67 19.47 -11.41 4.53
N SER A 68 18.61 -12.35 4.12
CA SER A 68 17.23 -12.07 3.70
C SER A 68 16.30 -12.10 4.90
N LEU A 69 15.96 -10.94 5.46
CA LEU A 69 15.13 -10.85 6.67
C LEU A 69 13.63 -11.00 6.33
N ARG A 70 12.93 -11.90 7.04
CA ARG A 70 11.48 -12.10 6.95
C ARG A 70 10.86 -12.30 8.33
N GLY A 71 9.70 -11.70 8.56
CA GLY A 71 8.88 -12.03 9.73
C GLY A 71 7.58 -11.24 9.84
N VAL A 72 7.31 -10.64 10.99
CA VAL A 72 5.97 -10.22 11.41
C VAL A 72 5.92 -8.87 12.11
N ASN A 73 4.76 -8.24 12.05
CA ASN A 73 4.33 -7.23 13.03
C ASN A 73 3.78 -7.92 14.29
N LEU A 74 4.37 -7.63 15.44
CA LEU A 74 4.08 -8.22 16.75
C LEU A 74 3.86 -7.11 17.81
N SER A 75 2.63 -6.70 18.11
CA SER A 75 1.39 -7.06 17.43
C SER A 75 0.40 -5.89 17.39
N GLY A 76 -0.65 -6.01 16.57
CA GLY A 76 -1.80 -5.11 16.63
C GLY A 76 -2.55 -5.11 17.98
N ALA A 77 -2.26 -6.03 18.90
CA ALA A 77 -2.81 -5.97 20.27
C ALA A 77 -2.23 -4.80 21.10
N CYS A 78 -1.14 -4.16 20.65
CA CYS A 78 -0.66 -2.91 21.28
C CYS A 78 -1.64 -1.74 21.14
N LYS A 79 -2.63 -1.82 20.23
CA LYS A 79 -3.57 -0.73 19.93
C LYS A 79 -4.60 -0.50 21.04
N THR A 80 -4.78 -1.44 21.97
CA THR A 80 -5.68 -1.31 23.13
C THR A 80 -5.02 -1.82 24.42
N PRO A 81 -5.23 -1.18 25.58
CA PRO A 81 -4.71 -1.66 26.86
C PRO A 81 -5.31 -3.03 27.24
N THR A 82 -4.69 -3.72 28.20
CA THR A 82 -5.17 -5.04 28.68
C THR A 82 -6.42 -4.94 29.56
N ASN A 83 -6.66 -3.77 30.16
CA ASN A 83 -7.81 -3.45 30.99
C ASN A 83 -8.82 -2.52 30.30
N ASP A 84 -8.86 -2.49 28.96
CA ASP A 84 -9.78 -1.61 28.21
C ASP A 84 -11.25 -1.98 28.44
N ASP A 85 -12.13 -0.97 28.50
CA ASP A 85 -13.58 -1.14 28.60
C ASP A 85 -14.31 -0.18 27.67
N ASN A 86 -14.82 -0.75 26.57
CA ASN A 86 -15.60 -0.06 25.54
C ASN A 86 -16.85 0.65 26.09
N ALA A 87 -17.40 0.21 27.23
CA ALA A 87 -18.59 0.79 27.83
C ALA A 87 -18.30 2.09 28.61
N THR A 88 -17.08 2.25 29.14
CA THR A 88 -16.65 3.45 29.85
C THR A 88 -15.79 4.39 29.00
N PHE A 89 -15.28 3.95 27.85
CA PHE A 89 -14.45 4.78 26.97
C PHE A 89 -15.15 6.09 26.53
N PRO A 90 -14.61 7.29 26.86
CA PRO A 90 -13.18 7.59 26.98
C PRO A 90 -12.69 7.85 28.42
N ASP A 91 -13.44 7.45 29.45
CA ASP A 91 -13.10 7.68 30.86
C ASP A 91 -11.82 6.93 31.27
N ARG A 92 -11.19 7.35 32.38
CA ARG A 92 -10.08 6.67 33.06
C ARG A 92 -8.85 6.38 32.18
N HIS A 93 -8.53 7.30 31.28
CA HIS A 93 -7.36 7.20 30.40
C HIS A 93 -6.02 7.18 31.15
N GLU A 94 -6.02 7.64 32.40
CA GLU A 94 -4.89 7.70 33.32
C GLU A 94 -4.64 6.38 34.10
N ASP A 95 -5.59 5.43 34.06
CA ASP A 95 -5.54 4.15 34.80
C ASP A 95 -5.32 2.93 33.87
N VAL A 96 -5.06 3.14 32.59
CA VAL A 96 -4.90 2.06 31.60
C VAL A 96 -3.56 1.34 31.77
N THR A 97 -3.47 0.06 31.41
CA THR A 97 -2.18 -0.63 31.41
C THR A 97 -1.98 -1.54 30.22
N PHE A 98 -0.76 -1.52 29.67
CA PHE A 98 -0.33 -2.32 28.53
C PHE A 98 0.63 -3.44 28.95
N VAL A 99 0.89 -3.61 30.26
CA VAL A 99 1.61 -4.78 30.80
C VAL A 99 0.88 -6.04 30.36
N GLY A 100 1.59 -6.94 29.68
CA GLY A 100 0.99 -8.13 29.07
C GLY A 100 0.54 -7.99 27.61
N ARG A 101 0.75 -6.84 26.94
CA ARG A 101 0.69 -6.73 25.47
C ARG A 101 2.09 -6.95 24.85
N PRO A 102 2.26 -7.83 23.85
CA PRO A 102 1.23 -8.52 23.08
C PRO A 102 0.62 -9.73 23.78
N PHE A 103 1.32 -10.36 24.73
CA PHE A 103 0.84 -11.51 25.52
C PHE A 103 1.56 -11.60 26.88
N PRO A 104 1.02 -12.32 27.87
CA PRO A 104 1.71 -12.59 29.14
C PRO A 104 3.09 -13.25 28.96
N LEU A 105 4.01 -13.03 29.90
CA LEU A 105 5.40 -13.54 29.80
C LEU A 105 5.47 -15.07 29.79
N GLU A 106 4.50 -15.74 30.41
CA GLU A 106 4.34 -17.19 30.43
C GLU A 106 3.87 -17.79 29.11
N GLU A 107 3.17 -17.02 28.27
CA GLU A 107 2.74 -17.45 26.91
C GLU A 107 3.85 -17.18 25.87
N ALA A 108 4.75 -16.22 26.14
CA ALA A 108 5.78 -15.77 25.22
C ALA A 108 6.67 -16.88 24.59
N PRO A 109 7.14 -17.90 25.32
CA PRO A 109 7.93 -18.99 24.73
C PRO A 109 7.20 -19.76 23.63
N GLU A 110 5.88 -19.94 23.74
CA GLU A 110 5.09 -20.66 22.73
C GLU A 110 4.92 -19.82 21.45
N HIS A 111 4.59 -18.54 21.60
CA HIS A 111 4.48 -17.61 20.47
C HIS A 111 5.83 -17.44 19.73
N PHE A 112 6.94 -17.32 20.46
CA PHE A 112 8.28 -17.23 19.87
C PHE A 112 8.73 -18.54 19.20
N ALA A 113 8.42 -19.70 19.79
CA ALA A 113 8.66 -20.99 19.14
C ALA A 113 7.85 -21.17 17.84
N ARG A 114 6.59 -20.72 17.84
CA ARG A 114 5.69 -20.72 16.67
C ARG A 114 6.23 -19.83 15.54
N LEU A 115 6.62 -18.59 15.84
CA LEU A 115 7.23 -17.68 14.85
C LEU A 115 8.54 -18.24 14.27
N ARG A 116 9.38 -18.86 15.11
CA ARG A 116 10.58 -19.59 14.68
C ARG A 116 10.24 -20.75 13.74
N ARG A 117 9.31 -21.64 14.12
CA ARG A 117 8.88 -22.78 13.28
C ARG A 117 8.40 -22.32 11.90
N TRP A 118 7.79 -21.16 11.81
CA TRP A 118 7.29 -20.55 10.56
C TRP A 118 8.37 -19.80 9.75
N GLY A 119 9.61 -19.74 10.24
CA GLY A 119 10.72 -19.02 9.60
C GLY A 119 10.59 -17.49 9.66
N LEU A 120 9.70 -16.98 10.51
CA LEU A 120 9.31 -15.58 10.61
C LEU A 120 10.03 -14.89 11.78
N THR A 121 11.35 -14.88 11.74
CA THR A 121 12.20 -14.53 12.90
C THR A 121 12.70 -13.09 12.97
N PHE A 122 12.29 -12.26 12.01
CA PHE A 122 12.52 -10.81 12.02
C PHE A 122 11.25 -10.06 12.41
N ILE A 123 11.23 -9.44 13.58
CA ILE A 123 10.03 -8.83 14.18
C ILE A 123 10.06 -7.30 14.03
N ARG A 124 8.98 -6.71 13.52
CA ARG A 124 8.58 -5.33 13.84
C ARG A 124 7.80 -5.41 15.14
N PHE A 125 8.35 -4.93 16.24
CA PHE A 125 7.74 -5.02 17.57
C PHE A 125 7.06 -3.70 17.91
N LEU A 126 5.77 -3.76 18.21
CA LEU A 126 4.92 -2.58 18.30
C LEU A 126 4.71 -2.15 19.75
N VAL A 127 4.91 -0.86 19.99
CA VAL A 127 4.65 -0.17 21.26
C VAL A 127 3.84 1.09 20.94
N THR A 128 2.85 1.47 21.73
CA THR A 128 2.18 2.78 21.57
C THR A 128 2.78 3.81 22.53
N TRP A 129 2.71 5.09 22.19
CA TRP A 129 3.15 6.16 23.13
C TRP A 129 2.27 6.17 24.38
N GLU A 130 0.98 5.88 24.24
CA GLU A 130 0.04 5.67 25.34
C GLU A 130 0.52 4.59 26.31
N ALA A 131 1.07 3.48 25.83
CA ALA A 131 1.62 2.44 26.68
C ALA A 131 2.79 2.89 27.57
N ILE A 132 3.50 3.94 27.18
CA ILE A 132 4.66 4.48 27.91
C ILE A 132 4.27 5.64 28.83
N GLU A 133 3.29 6.47 28.45
CA GLU A 133 3.06 7.80 29.05
C GLU A 133 1.55 8.12 29.16
N HIS A 134 0.70 7.17 29.55
CA HIS A 134 -0.76 7.36 29.66
C HIS A 134 -1.19 8.28 30.80
N THR A 135 -0.59 8.14 32.00
CA THR A 135 -0.98 8.85 33.22
C THR A 135 -0.89 10.36 33.06
N GLY A 136 0.20 10.84 32.44
CA GLY A 136 0.40 12.25 32.22
C GLY A 136 1.77 12.60 31.60
N PRO A 137 1.96 13.86 31.19
CA PRO A 137 3.13 14.30 30.46
C PRO A 137 4.40 14.27 31.34
N GLY A 138 5.28 13.30 31.10
CA GLY A 138 6.52 13.03 31.84
C GLY A 138 6.38 11.99 32.95
N ASP A 139 5.21 11.34 33.07
CA ASP A 139 4.96 10.24 33.99
C ASP A 139 4.97 8.92 33.22
N TYR A 140 6.01 8.11 33.43
CA TYR A 140 6.32 6.96 32.57
C TYR A 140 5.95 5.64 33.23
N ASP A 141 5.24 4.76 32.52
CA ASP A 141 4.90 3.41 32.98
C ASP A 141 6.17 2.52 33.02
N MET A 142 6.83 2.55 34.17
CA MET A 142 8.02 1.75 34.43
C MET A 142 7.72 0.25 34.51
N ASP A 143 6.49 -0.16 34.85
CA ASP A 143 6.12 -1.58 34.90
C ASP A 143 5.98 -2.14 33.49
N TYR A 144 5.38 -1.39 32.56
CA TYR A 144 5.36 -1.72 31.14
C TYR A 144 6.77 -1.76 30.54
N LEU A 145 7.63 -0.78 30.82
CA LEU A 145 9.03 -0.79 30.35
C LEU A 145 9.83 -1.99 30.90
N ASN A 146 9.63 -2.37 32.16
CA ASN A 146 10.24 -3.56 32.77
C ASN A 146 9.71 -4.86 32.17
N TYR A 147 8.40 -4.92 31.88
CA TYR A 147 7.77 -6.03 31.18
C TYR A 147 8.32 -6.18 29.74
N LEU A 148 8.43 -5.09 28.97
CA LEU A 148 9.04 -5.09 27.62
C LEU A 148 10.48 -5.59 27.64
N LYS A 149 11.28 -5.12 28.59
CA LYS A 149 12.66 -5.59 28.79
C LYS A 149 12.72 -7.09 29.07
N SER A 150 11.81 -7.59 29.92
CA SER A 150 11.72 -9.01 30.25
C SER A 150 11.34 -9.85 29.03
N LEU A 151 10.31 -9.41 28.29
CA LEU A 151 9.82 -10.05 27.08
C LEU A 151 10.89 -10.10 25.97
N LEU A 152 11.49 -8.97 25.62
CA LEU A 152 12.44 -8.86 24.51
C LEU A 152 13.78 -9.54 24.82
N SER A 153 14.10 -9.78 26.10
CA SER A 153 15.27 -10.59 26.50
C SER A 153 15.16 -12.07 26.10
N LEU A 154 13.96 -12.57 25.82
CA LEU A 154 13.73 -13.94 25.37
C LEU A 154 14.03 -14.17 23.89
N LEU A 155 14.00 -13.12 23.05
CA LEU A 155 14.13 -13.23 21.59
C LEU A 155 15.35 -14.06 21.12
N PRO A 156 16.58 -13.86 21.66
CA PRO A 156 17.75 -14.64 21.25
C PRO A 156 17.60 -16.15 21.49
N GLN A 157 16.81 -16.56 22.50
CA GLN A 157 16.60 -18.00 22.80
C GLN A 157 15.89 -18.74 21.65
N PHE A 158 15.19 -18.00 20.80
CA PHE A 158 14.46 -18.51 19.63
C PHE A 158 15.07 -18.04 18.30
N GLY A 159 16.29 -17.48 18.31
CA GLY A 159 16.95 -16.96 17.09
C GLY A 159 16.27 -15.70 16.53
N LEU A 160 15.36 -15.09 17.29
CA LEU A 160 14.59 -13.91 16.90
C LEU A 160 15.40 -12.64 17.09
N VAL A 161 15.18 -11.68 16.22
CA VAL A 161 15.57 -10.27 16.42
C VAL A 161 14.40 -9.36 16.05
N ALA A 162 14.37 -8.19 16.66
CA ALA A 162 13.34 -7.19 16.48
C ALA A 162 13.93 -5.80 16.22
N PHE A 163 13.19 -4.98 15.48
CA PHE A 163 13.25 -3.53 15.59
C PHE A 163 11.98 -3.04 16.26
N VAL A 164 12.08 -2.00 17.08
CA VAL A 164 10.95 -1.52 17.90
C VAL A 164 10.41 -0.22 17.34
N GLU A 165 9.10 -0.13 17.25
CA GLU A 165 8.35 0.90 16.53
C GLU A 165 7.29 1.51 17.46
N MET A 166 7.14 2.84 17.42
CA MET A 166 6.14 3.57 18.23
C MET A 166 4.85 3.79 17.43
N HIS A 167 4.00 2.77 17.46
CA HIS A 167 2.83 2.61 16.62
C HIS A 167 1.76 3.66 16.91
N GLN A 168 1.10 4.11 15.85
CA GLN A 168 -0.09 4.94 15.89
C GLN A 168 -0.95 4.69 14.65
N ASP A 169 -2.25 4.92 14.78
CA ASP A 169 -3.15 5.14 13.65
C ASP A 169 -4.04 6.32 14.02
N VAL A 170 -4.31 7.23 13.09
CA VAL A 170 -5.23 8.36 13.34
C VAL A 170 -4.87 9.11 14.64
N TRP A 171 -3.56 9.20 14.93
CA TRP A 171 -2.95 9.78 16.13
C TRP A 171 -3.20 9.04 17.47
N SER A 172 -4.44 8.66 17.81
CA SER A 172 -4.81 8.19 19.15
C SER A 172 -6.13 7.42 19.19
N ARG A 173 -6.34 6.58 20.22
CA ARG A 173 -7.68 6.01 20.52
C ARG A 173 -8.74 7.09 20.67
N TYR A 174 -8.36 8.21 21.29
CA TYR A 174 -9.23 9.37 21.55
C TYR A 174 -9.55 10.20 20.30
N THR A 175 -8.98 9.86 19.14
CA THR A 175 -9.28 10.46 17.83
C THR A 175 -9.81 9.45 16.81
N GLY A 176 -9.96 8.18 17.20
CA GLY A 176 -10.57 7.11 16.40
C GLY A 176 -9.64 5.99 15.95
N GLY A 177 -8.38 6.00 16.38
CA GLY A 177 -7.37 5.00 16.04
C GLY A 177 -6.59 4.49 17.25
N SER A 178 -5.27 4.65 17.26
CA SER A 178 -4.36 4.16 18.30
C SER A 178 -3.10 5.03 18.40
N GLY A 179 -2.30 4.92 19.47
CA GLY A 179 -0.96 5.49 19.52
C GLY A 179 -0.69 6.47 20.66
N ALA A 180 -1.02 7.75 20.48
CA ALA A 180 -0.71 8.81 21.44
C ALA A 180 -1.67 8.82 22.65
N PRO A 181 -1.18 9.17 23.87
CA PRO A 181 -2.02 9.24 25.06
C PRO A 181 -3.02 10.40 25.01
N ALA A 182 -4.13 10.25 25.75
CA ALA A 182 -5.25 11.19 25.80
C ALA A 182 -4.83 12.64 26.11
N TRP A 183 -3.82 12.82 26.97
CA TRP A 183 -3.36 14.15 27.37
C TRP A 183 -2.79 14.96 26.19
N THR A 184 -2.34 14.32 25.10
CA THR A 184 -1.89 15.04 23.89
C THR A 184 -3.04 15.79 23.21
N ILE A 185 -4.25 15.22 23.27
CA ILE A 185 -5.49 15.78 22.72
C ILE A 185 -5.98 16.91 23.62
N THR A 186 -6.01 16.69 24.95
CA THR A 186 -6.46 17.70 25.90
C THR A 186 -5.47 18.87 26.02
N ALA A 187 -4.17 18.65 25.83
CA ALA A 187 -3.13 19.69 25.77
C ALA A 187 -3.31 20.66 24.59
N VAL A 188 -3.89 20.22 23.47
CA VAL A 188 -4.28 21.13 22.36
C VAL A 188 -5.56 21.92 22.67
N GLY A 189 -6.34 21.47 23.66
CA GLY A 189 -7.53 22.17 24.18
C GLY A 189 -8.85 21.42 23.99
N PHE A 190 -8.83 20.21 23.44
CA PHE A 190 -10.03 19.41 23.19
C PHE A 190 -10.64 18.81 24.47
N ASP A 191 -11.96 18.59 24.43
CA ASP A 191 -12.79 17.84 25.37
C ASP A 191 -13.12 16.46 24.76
N LEU A 192 -12.57 15.40 25.36
CA LEU A 192 -12.64 14.03 24.84
C LEU A 192 -14.08 13.52 24.68
N HIS A 193 -14.99 13.91 25.57
CA HIS A 193 -16.37 13.39 25.58
C HIS A 193 -17.23 14.01 24.48
N LYS A 194 -16.78 15.13 23.87
CA LYS A 194 -17.54 15.88 22.85
C LYS A 194 -17.12 15.57 21.42
N LEU A 195 -15.97 14.92 21.22
CA LEU A 195 -15.37 14.73 19.89
C LEU A 195 -16.27 13.97 18.90
N GLU A 196 -16.91 12.89 19.34
CA GLU A 196 -17.77 12.07 18.46
C GLU A 196 -19.02 12.83 18.02
N ASN A 197 -19.76 13.40 18.97
CA ASN A 197 -21.07 14.01 18.73
C ASN A 197 -20.95 15.30 17.89
N ALA A 198 -19.83 16.01 17.99
CA ALA A 198 -19.52 17.14 17.12
C ALA A 198 -18.99 16.72 15.73
N GLY A 199 -18.73 15.43 15.49
CA GLY A 199 -18.14 14.91 14.24
C GLY A 199 -16.62 15.09 14.12
N ALA A 200 -15.96 15.58 15.17
CA ALA A 200 -14.53 15.91 15.23
C ALA A 200 -13.60 14.67 15.32
N ALA A 201 -14.15 13.50 15.64
CA ALA A 201 -13.50 12.19 15.60
C ALA A 201 -14.45 11.10 15.02
N TRP A 202 -13.99 9.85 14.97
CA TRP A 202 -14.84 8.66 14.78
C TRP A 202 -14.41 7.59 15.79
N LEU A 203 -15.09 7.55 16.94
CA LEU A 203 -14.77 6.72 18.09
C LEU A 203 -15.59 5.43 18.12
N LYS A 204 -16.49 5.22 17.15
CA LYS A 204 -17.37 4.04 17.14
C LYS A 204 -16.59 2.73 17.06
N GLY A 205 -15.53 2.65 16.27
CA GLY A 205 -14.70 1.44 16.15
C GLY A 205 -14.05 1.05 17.48
N VAL A 206 -13.31 1.96 18.11
CA VAL A 206 -12.69 1.77 19.44
C VAL A 206 -13.69 1.55 20.58
N ARG A 207 -14.99 1.77 20.35
CA ARG A 207 -16.09 1.38 21.27
C ARG A 207 -16.73 0.03 20.94
N GLY A 208 -16.02 -0.85 20.22
CA GLY A 208 -16.50 -2.18 19.80
C GLY A 208 -17.43 -2.15 18.57
N GLY A 209 -17.30 -1.12 17.73
CA GLY A 209 -17.97 -1.01 16.44
C GLY A 209 -17.14 -1.55 15.28
N GLY A 210 -17.46 -1.17 14.04
CA GLY A 210 -16.66 -1.53 12.86
C GLY A 210 -16.92 -2.95 12.30
N HIS A 211 -17.52 -3.84 13.09
CA HIS A 211 -17.80 -5.22 12.68
C HIS A 211 -18.87 -5.35 11.57
N VAL A 212 -19.79 -4.39 11.45
CA VAL A 212 -20.88 -4.40 10.45
C VAL A 212 -20.47 -3.73 9.13
N GLU A 213 -21.04 -4.19 8.01
CA GLU A 213 -20.61 -3.81 6.66
C GLU A 213 -20.59 -2.29 6.39
N THR A 214 -21.54 -1.56 6.98
CA THR A 214 -21.64 -0.09 6.87
C THR A 214 -20.56 0.66 7.63
N GLU A 215 -19.82 0.02 8.53
CA GLU A 215 -18.80 0.63 9.39
C GLU A 215 -17.36 0.20 9.03
N ARG A 216 -17.22 -0.88 8.26
CA ARG A 216 -15.91 -1.43 7.87
C ARG A 216 -15.10 -0.46 7.03
N GLY A 217 -13.85 -0.23 7.43
CA GLY A 217 -12.89 0.60 6.71
C GLY A 217 -13.19 2.10 6.77
N ILE A 218 -14.02 2.56 7.72
CA ILE A 218 -14.22 4.01 7.96
C ILE A 218 -13.05 4.62 8.73
N TRP A 219 -12.42 3.87 9.65
CA TRP A 219 -11.40 4.41 10.56
C TRP A 219 -10.28 5.24 9.90
N PRO A 220 -9.74 4.91 8.69
CA PRO A 220 -8.67 5.71 8.10
C PRO A 220 -9.16 7.10 7.62
N CYS A 221 -10.47 7.29 7.42
CA CYS A 221 -11.07 8.60 7.17
C CYS A 221 -11.06 9.51 8.42
N GLY A 222 -10.57 9.00 9.55
CA GLY A 222 -10.30 9.78 10.75
C GLY A 222 -9.11 10.74 10.60
N TYR A 223 -8.16 10.46 9.69
CA TYR A 223 -7.01 11.34 9.46
C TYR A 223 -7.41 12.74 8.98
N GLN A 224 -8.54 12.87 8.29
CA GLN A 224 -9.13 14.13 7.81
C GLN A 224 -9.97 14.85 8.86
N LYS A 225 -10.30 14.19 9.99
CA LYS A 225 -11.16 14.76 11.04
C LYS A 225 -10.40 15.73 11.93
N LEU A 226 -11.15 16.69 12.49
CA LEU A 226 -10.62 17.85 13.21
C LEU A 226 -9.53 17.49 14.22
N ALA A 227 -9.78 16.49 15.09
CA ALA A 227 -8.90 16.22 16.21
C ALA A 227 -7.55 15.65 15.74
N ALA A 228 -7.55 14.56 14.97
CA ALA A 228 -6.32 13.94 14.46
C ALA A 228 -5.52 14.92 13.58
N ALA A 229 -6.18 15.59 12.62
CA ALA A 229 -5.53 16.54 11.73
C ALA A 229 -4.95 17.75 12.49
N THR A 230 -5.65 18.26 13.51
CA THR A 230 -5.16 19.38 14.32
C THR A 230 -3.95 18.99 15.15
N VAL A 231 -4.00 17.88 15.91
CA VAL A 231 -2.89 17.52 16.81
C VAL A 231 -1.64 17.12 16.01
N ALA A 232 -1.79 16.42 14.88
CA ALA A 232 -0.68 16.16 13.96
C ALA A 232 -0.06 17.47 13.43
N THR A 233 -0.87 18.46 13.05
CA THR A 233 -0.36 19.78 12.61
C THR A 233 0.39 20.50 13.74
N CYS A 234 -0.11 20.44 14.98
CA CYS A 234 0.55 21.02 16.15
C CYS A 234 1.88 20.32 16.47
N PHE A 235 1.96 19.00 16.33
CA PHE A 235 3.17 18.21 16.56
C PHE A 235 4.27 18.46 15.52
N TRP A 236 3.92 18.49 14.23
CA TRP A 236 4.91 18.68 13.17
C TRP A 236 5.32 20.15 12.99
N ALA A 237 4.36 21.08 13.08
CA ALA A 237 4.53 22.46 12.62
C ALA A 237 3.80 23.50 13.48
N GLY A 238 3.57 23.22 14.76
CA GLY A 238 2.93 24.14 15.70
C GLY A 238 3.66 25.48 15.84
N ASP A 239 4.99 25.53 15.73
CA ASP A 239 5.75 26.79 15.77
C ASP A 239 5.48 27.68 14.54
N ALA A 240 5.11 27.09 13.40
CA ALA A 240 4.77 27.80 12.16
C ALA A 240 3.28 28.16 12.07
N PHE A 241 2.38 27.22 12.37
CA PHE A 241 0.94 27.34 12.15
C PHE A 241 0.10 27.51 13.44
N ALA A 242 0.64 27.22 14.62
CA ALA A 242 -0.04 27.43 15.90
C ALA A 242 0.76 28.27 16.93
N PRO A 243 1.52 29.33 16.56
CA PRO A 243 2.49 30.01 17.44
C PRO A 243 1.88 30.70 18.67
N LYS A 244 0.56 30.88 18.76
CA LYS A 244 -0.12 31.41 19.95
C LYS A 244 -0.45 30.31 20.97
N LEU A 245 -0.50 29.04 20.55
CA LEU A 245 -0.87 27.92 21.41
C LEU A 245 0.32 27.50 22.28
N ASN A 246 0.19 27.72 23.58
CA ASN A 246 1.20 27.37 24.57
C ASN A 246 0.57 26.49 25.66
N VAL A 247 1.33 25.52 26.14
CA VAL A 247 0.97 24.64 27.26
C VAL A 247 2.07 24.79 28.31
N ASP A 248 1.71 25.12 29.55
CA ASP A 248 2.65 25.40 30.65
C ASP A 248 3.74 26.44 30.30
N GLY A 249 3.42 27.39 29.41
CA GLY A 249 4.34 28.42 28.92
C GLY A 249 5.30 27.96 27.81
N VAL A 250 5.14 26.73 27.31
CA VAL A 250 5.94 26.15 26.22
C VAL A 250 5.11 26.11 24.93
N PRO A 251 5.67 26.48 23.75
CA PRO A 251 4.99 26.33 22.46
C PRO A 251 4.57 24.88 22.20
N ILE A 252 3.36 24.68 21.65
CA ILE A 252 2.74 23.35 21.53
C ILE A 252 3.60 22.31 20.79
N GLN A 253 4.33 22.73 19.75
CA GLN A 253 5.23 21.83 19.01
C GLN A 253 6.37 21.33 19.92
N GLN A 254 7.06 22.25 20.58
CA GLN A 254 8.17 21.92 21.48
C GLN A 254 7.69 21.09 22.69
N TYR A 255 6.47 21.35 23.17
CA TYR A 255 5.84 20.56 24.24
C TYR A 255 5.60 19.11 23.80
N LEU A 256 4.83 18.89 22.72
CA LEU A 256 4.49 17.54 22.26
C LEU A 256 5.72 16.76 21.77
N GLN A 257 6.60 17.40 20.97
CA GLN A 257 7.85 16.79 20.50
C GLN A 257 8.81 16.47 21.66
N GLY A 258 8.91 17.35 22.67
CA GLY A 258 9.77 17.12 23.83
C GLY A 258 9.34 15.91 24.65
N LYS A 259 8.03 15.75 24.88
CA LYS A 259 7.47 14.60 25.60
C LYS A 259 7.62 13.29 24.82
N PHE A 260 7.30 13.30 23.52
CA PHE A 260 7.49 12.15 22.63
C PHE A 260 8.95 11.67 22.57
N LEU A 261 9.91 12.60 22.52
CA LEU A 261 11.34 12.26 22.58
C LEU A 261 11.75 11.71 23.95
N GLY A 262 11.15 12.18 25.05
CA GLY A 262 11.35 11.64 26.39
C GLY A 262 10.84 10.20 26.53
N ALA A 263 9.64 9.88 26.03
CA ALA A 263 9.13 8.51 25.96
C ALA A 263 10.05 7.60 25.13
N TRP A 264 10.53 8.08 23.98
CA TRP A 264 11.53 7.37 23.17
C TRP A 264 12.86 7.15 23.89
N GLU A 265 13.35 8.13 24.65
CA GLU A 265 14.57 8.00 25.45
C GLU A 265 14.40 6.90 26.50
N MET A 266 13.28 6.90 27.23
CA MET A 266 12.97 5.90 28.26
C MET A 266 12.85 4.49 27.68
N LEU A 267 12.15 4.33 26.56
CA LEU A 267 12.07 3.06 25.83
C LEU A 267 13.46 2.58 25.38
N ALA A 268 14.23 3.43 24.69
CA ALA A 268 15.56 3.09 24.21
C ALA A 268 16.54 2.73 25.34
N ARG A 269 16.45 3.39 26.51
CA ARG A 269 17.23 3.04 27.72
C ARG A 269 16.82 1.68 28.30
N ALA A 270 15.52 1.35 28.31
CA ALA A 270 15.01 0.11 28.87
C ALA A 270 15.42 -1.13 28.07
N ILE A 271 15.32 -1.06 26.73
CA ILE A 271 15.42 -2.22 25.83
C ILE A 271 16.60 -2.18 24.85
N GLY A 272 17.23 -1.02 24.63
CA GLY A 272 18.24 -0.85 23.57
C GLY A 272 19.53 -1.65 23.77
N ASN A 273 19.86 -2.06 24.99
CA ASN A 273 21.03 -2.90 25.25
C ASN A 273 20.78 -4.40 25.07
N LEU A 274 19.56 -4.82 24.71
CA LEU A 274 19.24 -6.23 24.47
C LEU A 274 19.80 -6.69 23.12
N GLU A 275 20.37 -7.90 23.06
CA GLU A 275 20.88 -8.53 21.82
C GLU A 275 19.79 -8.64 20.76
N GLY A 276 18.57 -9.02 21.18
CA GLY A 276 17.43 -9.18 20.30
C GLY A 276 16.91 -7.88 19.67
N VAL A 277 17.30 -6.69 20.15
CA VAL A 277 16.82 -5.41 19.61
C VAL A 277 17.88 -4.82 18.68
N ILE A 278 17.66 -4.82 17.36
CA ILE A 278 18.68 -4.37 16.38
C ILE A 278 18.51 -2.93 15.89
N GLY A 279 17.34 -2.33 16.11
CA GLY A 279 17.04 -0.98 15.61
C GLY A 279 15.71 -0.45 16.11
N PHE A 280 15.39 0.77 15.67
CA PHE A 280 14.16 1.48 16.02
C PHE A 280 13.51 2.13 14.79
N GLN A 281 12.21 2.37 14.85
CA GLN A 281 11.42 3.10 13.86
C GLN A 281 10.57 4.17 14.56
N MET A 282 10.65 5.43 14.12
CA MET A 282 10.16 6.58 14.89
C MET A 282 8.65 6.56 15.19
N MET A 283 7.85 6.25 14.17
CA MET A 283 6.39 6.40 14.17
C MET A 283 5.82 5.70 12.93
N ASN A 284 4.83 4.82 13.15
CA ASN A 284 3.98 4.22 12.13
C ASN A 284 3.21 5.28 11.34
N GLU A 285 3.14 5.10 10.02
CA GLU A 285 2.29 5.81 9.05
C GLU A 285 2.17 7.33 9.32
N PRO A 286 3.30 8.06 9.37
CA PRO A 286 3.33 9.44 9.86
C PRO A 286 2.47 10.35 8.99
N HIS A 287 1.42 10.94 9.57
CA HIS A 287 0.47 11.78 8.85
C HIS A 287 0.74 13.28 9.07
N ARG A 288 0.66 14.08 7.99
CA ARG A 288 0.99 15.53 7.97
C ARG A 288 -0.07 16.46 8.57
N GLY A 289 -1.27 15.95 8.85
CA GLY A 289 -2.40 16.78 9.29
C GLY A 289 -2.87 17.72 8.18
N TYR A 290 -3.03 19.01 8.48
CA TYR A 290 -3.42 20.02 7.49
C TYR A 290 -2.24 20.57 6.67
N ILE A 291 -1.00 20.23 7.01
CA ILE A 291 0.19 20.74 6.32
C ILE A 291 0.13 20.32 4.84
N GLU A 292 0.34 21.28 3.93
CA GLU A 292 0.17 21.11 2.48
C GLU A 292 -1.24 20.71 2.00
N VAL A 293 -2.31 20.87 2.81
CA VAL A 293 -3.69 20.67 2.32
C VAL A 293 -3.97 21.61 1.12
N PRO A 294 -4.44 21.11 -0.04
CA PRO A 294 -4.52 21.93 -1.26
C PRO A 294 -5.50 23.09 -1.18
N SER A 295 -6.56 22.94 -0.38
CA SER A 295 -7.57 23.99 -0.13
C SER A 295 -8.19 23.81 1.25
N MET A 296 -8.69 24.90 1.83
CA MET A 296 -9.53 24.86 3.03
C MET A 296 -10.89 24.20 2.79
N HIS A 297 -11.31 24.08 1.52
CA HIS A 297 -12.64 23.62 1.12
C HIS A 297 -12.69 22.14 0.70
N ALA A 298 -11.56 21.47 0.46
CA ALA A 298 -11.51 20.06 0.07
C ALA A 298 -10.13 19.43 0.34
N PHE A 299 -10.13 18.12 0.62
CA PHE A 299 -8.95 17.26 0.62
C PHE A 299 -8.59 16.82 -0.82
N ASP A 300 -7.42 16.22 -1.04
CA ASP A 300 -7.06 15.71 -2.38
C ASP A 300 -7.72 14.35 -2.60
N TYR A 301 -8.74 14.34 -3.45
CA TYR A 301 -9.50 13.14 -3.81
C TYR A 301 -8.63 11.98 -4.36
N ASN A 302 -7.43 12.24 -4.87
CA ASN A 302 -6.56 11.22 -5.44
C ASN A 302 -5.59 10.58 -4.44
N THR A 303 -5.33 11.23 -3.30
CA THR A 303 -4.36 10.78 -2.29
C THR A 303 -4.99 10.57 -0.91
N ASP A 304 -6.07 11.28 -0.57
CA ASP A 304 -6.81 11.14 0.68
C ASP A 304 -8.00 10.17 0.54
N LEU A 305 -8.26 9.35 1.57
CA LEU A 305 -9.39 8.41 1.58
C LEU A 305 -10.72 9.12 1.86
N HIS A 306 -11.76 8.79 1.07
CA HIS A 306 -13.06 9.45 1.14
C HIS A 306 -14.23 8.48 1.40
N LEU A 307 -14.57 8.16 2.66
CA LEU A 307 -15.71 7.28 2.98
C LEU A 307 -16.52 7.81 4.17
N ALA A 308 -17.85 7.65 4.11
CA ALA A 308 -18.80 8.25 5.05
C ALA A 308 -18.63 9.78 5.14
N TYR A 309 -18.74 10.38 6.32
CA TYR A 309 -18.64 11.83 6.52
C TYR A 309 -17.19 12.32 6.47
N VAL A 310 -16.85 13.09 5.43
CA VAL A 310 -15.50 13.62 5.22
C VAL A 310 -15.56 15.15 5.15
N PRO A 311 -15.56 15.84 6.31
CA PRO A 311 -15.60 17.30 6.33
C PRO A 311 -14.29 17.87 5.76
N SER A 312 -14.37 18.95 4.99
CA SER A 312 -13.20 19.76 4.65
C SER A 312 -12.56 20.40 5.88
N ALA A 313 -11.34 20.93 5.74
CA ALA A 313 -10.68 21.63 6.85
C ALA A 313 -11.59 22.72 7.46
N LEU A 314 -12.18 23.60 6.63
CA LEU A 314 -13.11 24.65 7.10
C LEU A 314 -14.37 24.07 7.78
N GLN A 315 -14.99 23.03 7.22
CA GLN A 315 -16.15 22.37 7.82
C GLN A 315 -15.78 21.76 9.18
N SER A 316 -14.63 21.08 9.27
CA SER A 316 -14.14 20.47 10.50
C SER A 316 -13.89 21.50 11.60
N PHE A 317 -13.40 22.70 11.25
CA PHE A 317 -13.20 23.80 12.20
C PHE A 317 -14.52 24.33 12.75
N ALA A 318 -15.49 24.55 11.86
CA ALA A 318 -16.83 25.03 12.21
C ALA A 318 -17.57 24.02 13.11
N LEU A 319 -17.51 22.72 12.76
CA LEU A 319 -18.02 21.64 13.59
C LEU A 319 -17.46 21.71 15.00
N GLY A 320 -16.14 21.77 15.15
CA GLY A 320 -15.50 21.83 16.47
C GLY A 320 -15.84 23.08 17.28
N ALA A 321 -16.05 24.23 16.63
CA ALA A 321 -16.46 25.46 17.30
C ALA A 321 -17.95 25.48 17.74
N GLY A 322 -18.72 24.42 17.47
CA GLY A 322 -20.13 24.34 17.85
C GLY A 322 -21.09 24.83 16.77
N HIS A 323 -20.69 24.84 15.51
CA HIS A 323 -21.58 25.15 14.39
C HIS A 323 -22.08 23.88 13.71
N ALA A 324 -23.39 23.85 13.41
CA ALA A 324 -23.98 22.82 12.58
C ALA A 324 -23.68 23.12 11.11
N VAL A 325 -23.06 22.17 10.39
CA VAL A 325 -22.72 22.35 8.96
C VAL A 325 -23.07 21.12 8.14
N HIS A 326 -23.39 21.35 6.87
CA HIS A 326 -23.62 20.27 5.91
C HIS A 326 -22.28 19.69 5.47
N VAL A 327 -22.05 18.42 5.81
CA VAL A 327 -20.83 17.66 5.50
C VAL A 327 -21.11 16.70 4.34
N PRO A 328 -20.21 16.60 3.34
CA PRO A 328 -20.37 15.63 2.27
C PRO A 328 -20.23 14.20 2.80
N HIS A 329 -21.15 13.33 2.38
CA HIS A 329 -21.15 11.90 2.69
C HIS A 329 -20.79 11.09 1.45
N TYR A 330 -19.74 10.27 1.56
CA TYR A 330 -19.21 9.44 0.49
C TYR A 330 -19.57 7.97 0.69
N SER A 331 -19.90 7.29 -0.41
CA SER A 331 -20.18 5.84 -0.42
C SER A 331 -19.30 5.13 -1.45
N ARG A 332 -19.03 3.83 -1.23
CA ARG A 332 -18.26 3.00 -2.16
C ARG A 332 -18.90 2.98 -3.57
N SER A 333 -18.07 3.04 -4.61
CA SER A 333 -18.49 2.97 -6.02
C SER A 333 -17.40 2.39 -6.92
N PHE A 334 -17.64 2.39 -8.23
CA PHE A 334 -16.72 1.97 -9.28
C PHE A 334 -17.09 2.72 -10.58
N PRO A 335 -16.16 2.99 -11.51
CA PRO A 335 -14.72 2.71 -11.49
C PRO A 335 -13.93 3.60 -10.53
N ILE A 336 -14.50 4.74 -10.14
CA ILE A 336 -13.97 5.60 -9.09
C ILE A 336 -14.34 4.97 -7.73
N PRO A 337 -13.40 4.77 -6.79
CA PRO A 337 -13.62 3.94 -5.59
C PRO A 337 -14.72 4.47 -4.66
N THR A 338 -14.97 5.78 -4.65
CA THR A 338 -16.02 6.40 -3.85
C THR A 338 -16.78 7.43 -4.68
N LYS A 339 -18.02 7.74 -4.28
CA LYS A 339 -18.79 8.85 -4.83
C LYS A 339 -19.49 9.61 -3.72
N LEU A 340 -19.61 10.92 -3.90
CA LEU A 340 -20.46 11.78 -3.09
C LEU A 340 -21.93 11.36 -3.29
N THR A 341 -22.63 11.00 -2.22
CA THR A 341 -24.02 10.53 -2.28
C THR A 341 -25.03 11.47 -1.64
N SER A 342 -24.64 12.19 -0.58
CA SER A 342 -25.49 13.16 0.10
C SER A 342 -24.63 14.27 0.75
N HIS A 343 -25.29 15.32 1.22
CA HIS A 343 -24.73 16.22 2.24
C HIS A 343 -25.67 16.19 3.43
N GLU A 344 -25.13 16.07 4.63
CA GLU A 344 -25.92 15.89 5.85
C GLU A 344 -25.49 16.86 6.94
N LEU A 345 -26.45 17.35 7.73
CA LEU A 345 -26.21 18.31 8.79
C LEU A 345 -25.58 17.63 10.01
N VAL A 346 -24.29 17.87 10.23
CA VAL A 346 -23.53 17.34 11.38
C VAL A 346 -23.43 18.41 12.47
N ASN A 347 -23.33 17.99 13.75
CA ASN A 347 -23.33 18.83 14.95
C ASN A 347 -24.57 19.73 15.11
N ALA A 348 -25.77 19.19 14.84
CA ALA A 348 -27.04 19.91 15.03
C ALA A 348 -27.26 20.42 16.47
N GLU A 349 -26.66 19.77 17.47
CA GLU A 349 -26.70 20.14 18.89
C GLU A 349 -25.76 21.31 19.25
N LYS A 350 -24.95 21.80 18.31
CA LYS A 350 -24.02 22.94 18.49
C LYS A 350 -22.99 22.72 19.60
N ILE A 351 -22.48 21.49 19.69
CA ILE A 351 -21.48 21.07 20.67
C ILE A 351 -20.11 21.67 20.31
N ASN A 352 -19.60 22.55 21.17
CA ASN A 352 -18.23 23.05 21.08
C ASN A 352 -17.26 22.07 21.78
N VAL A 353 -16.26 21.56 21.05
CA VAL A 353 -15.28 20.57 21.54
C VAL A 353 -14.09 21.18 22.29
N TRP A 354 -14.00 22.50 22.37
CA TRP A 354 -12.88 23.22 23.00
C TRP A 354 -13.21 23.52 24.47
N ARG A 355 -12.27 23.21 25.36
CA ARG A 355 -12.44 23.36 26.81
C ARG A 355 -12.36 24.84 27.22
N PRO A 356 -13.35 25.39 27.95
CA PRO A 356 -13.31 26.77 28.48
C PRO A 356 -12.09 27.05 29.35
N GLU A 357 -11.62 26.05 30.10
CA GLU A 357 -10.42 26.07 30.94
C GLU A 357 -9.14 25.61 30.21
N GLY A 358 -9.25 25.23 28.92
CA GLY A 358 -8.12 24.84 28.09
C GLY A 358 -7.29 26.04 27.58
N PRO A 359 -6.13 25.80 26.94
CA PRO A 359 -5.22 26.84 26.49
C PRO A 359 -5.78 27.74 25.37
N THR A 360 -6.90 27.36 24.73
CA THR A 360 -7.63 28.20 23.77
C THR A 360 -8.85 28.91 24.38
N ALA A 361 -9.10 28.78 25.68
CA ALA A 361 -10.23 29.36 26.40
C ALA A 361 -11.60 29.09 25.75
N GLY A 362 -11.83 27.86 25.26
CA GLY A 362 -13.06 27.45 24.57
C GLY A 362 -13.18 27.89 23.11
N ALA A 363 -12.15 28.52 22.53
CA ALA A 363 -12.12 28.90 21.12
C ALA A 363 -11.43 27.84 20.24
N CYS A 364 -11.75 27.85 18.93
CA CYS A 364 -11.04 27.02 17.97
C CYS A 364 -9.59 27.50 17.79
N VAL A 365 -8.60 26.60 17.86
CA VAL A 365 -7.19 26.96 17.66
C VAL A 365 -6.95 27.69 16.33
N TRP A 366 -7.64 27.30 15.26
CA TRP A 366 -7.48 27.90 13.93
C TRP A 366 -8.22 29.25 13.80
N GLU A 367 -9.29 29.46 14.57
CA GLU A 367 -9.95 30.77 14.69
C GLU A 367 -9.07 31.75 15.48
N MET A 368 -8.47 31.28 16.59
CA MET A 368 -7.50 32.03 17.38
C MET A 368 -6.30 32.52 16.56
N HIS A 369 -5.91 31.79 15.50
CA HIS A 369 -4.85 32.17 14.56
C HIS A 369 -5.34 33.01 13.36
N GLY A 370 -6.65 33.28 13.25
CA GLY A 370 -7.24 34.06 12.17
C GLY A 370 -7.17 33.34 10.82
N VAL A 371 -7.29 32.01 10.81
CA VAL A 371 -7.33 31.19 9.59
C VAL A 371 -8.73 31.22 8.96
N TRP A 372 -9.76 31.24 9.82
CA TRP A 372 -11.17 31.22 9.47
C TRP A 372 -11.99 32.01 10.52
N GLY A 373 -13.29 32.19 10.28
CA GLY A 373 -14.27 32.65 11.29
C GLY A 373 -15.72 32.43 10.84
N TRP A 374 -16.70 32.79 11.67
CA TRP A 374 -18.13 32.65 11.34
C TRP A 374 -18.80 33.97 10.90
N ASP A 375 -19.38 34.01 9.70
CA ASP A 375 -20.21 35.13 9.25
C ASP A 375 -21.61 35.03 9.88
N ARG A 376 -21.82 35.78 10.96
CA ARG A 376 -23.08 35.84 11.70
C ARG A 376 -24.29 36.35 10.91
N LYS A 377 -24.10 36.95 9.73
CA LYS A 377 -25.22 37.41 8.87
C LYS A 377 -25.69 36.34 7.92
N LYS A 378 -24.78 35.49 7.45
CA LYS A 378 -25.05 34.39 6.52
C LYS A 378 -25.24 33.04 7.21
N ASP A 379 -24.79 32.94 8.46
CA ASP A 379 -24.67 31.68 9.22
C ASP A 379 -23.78 30.65 8.49
N GLU A 380 -22.62 31.10 8.00
CA GLU A 380 -21.64 30.28 7.30
C GLU A 380 -20.21 30.48 7.84
N ALA A 381 -19.37 29.45 7.71
CA ALA A 381 -17.94 29.55 7.96
C ALA A 381 -17.23 30.20 6.76
N ILE A 382 -16.34 31.15 7.04
CA ILE A 382 -15.56 31.87 6.03
C ILE A 382 -14.06 31.64 6.23
N VAL A 383 -13.33 31.43 5.12
CA VAL A 383 -11.87 31.38 5.14
C VAL A 383 -11.32 32.80 5.17
N LEU A 384 -10.38 33.05 6.09
CA LEU A 384 -9.64 34.32 6.17
C LEU A 384 -8.24 34.19 5.53
N ARG A 385 -7.67 32.98 5.47
CA ARG A 385 -6.32 32.72 4.95
C ARG A 385 -6.23 31.37 4.19
N GLU A 386 -6.68 31.33 2.93
CA GLU A 386 -6.72 30.08 2.13
C GLU A 386 -5.38 29.32 2.09
N ASN A 387 -4.27 30.04 1.90
CA ASN A 387 -2.94 29.44 1.76
C ASN A 387 -2.25 29.13 3.11
N TYR A 388 -2.97 29.13 4.24
CA TYR A 388 -2.36 29.14 5.58
C TYR A 388 -1.44 27.95 5.84
N PHE A 389 -1.81 26.75 5.39
CA PHE A 389 -1.04 25.52 5.61
C PHE A 389 -0.11 25.14 4.45
N VAL A 390 -0.17 25.89 3.33
CA VAL A 390 0.69 25.70 2.14
C VAL A 390 1.90 26.64 2.16
N LYS A 391 1.81 27.75 2.89
CA LYS A 391 2.88 28.76 3.00
C LYS A 391 3.13 29.16 4.44
N HIS A 392 4.40 29.23 4.83
CA HIS A 392 4.80 29.60 6.19
C HIS A 392 4.24 30.99 6.56
N PRO A 393 3.38 31.14 7.59
CA PRO A 393 2.57 32.34 7.81
C PRO A 393 3.33 33.66 7.98
N MET A 394 4.57 33.61 8.47
CA MET A 394 5.43 34.78 8.68
C MET A 394 6.40 35.10 7.53
N THR A 395 6.74 34.13 6.67
CA THR A 395 7.80 34.30 5.64
C THR A 395 7.26 34.22 4.21
N GLY A 396 6.04 33.71 4.02
CA GLY A 396 5.39 33.56 2.72
C GLY A 396 5.99 32.48 1.81
N LYS A 397 7.07 31.81 2.23
CA LYS A 397 7.66 30.67 1.50
C LYS A 397 6.67 29.51 1.44
N LYS A 398 6.67 28.77 0.32
CA LYS A 398 5.98 27.47 0.26
C LYS A 398 6.65 26.53 1.27
N VAL A 399 5.82 25.76 1.96
CA VAL A 399 6.23 24.69 2.86
C VAL A 399 6.24 23.35 2.09
N GLU A 400 7.15 22.45 2.46
CA GLU A 400 7.11 21.02 2.07
C GLU A 400 7.35 20.17 3.32
N TRP A 401 6.41 19.29 3.65
CA TRP A 401 6.34 18.67 4.99
C TRP A 401 7.54 17.78 5.32
N TYR A 402 8.05 17.04 4.33
CA TYR A 402 9.16 16.11 4.54
C TYR A 402 10.45 16.88 4.91
N THR A 403 10.78 17.93 4.17
CA THR A 403 11.99 18.75 4.33
C THR A 403 11.92 19.73 5.50
N ASP A 404 10.81 20.47 5.64
CA ASP A 404 10.71 21.53 6.65
C ASP A 404 10.46 20.99 8.08
N PHE A 405 9.84 19.81 8.22
CA PHE A 405 9.40 19.28 9.52
C PHE A 405 9.79 17.83 9.80
N TYR A 406 9.56 16.89 8.88
CA TYR A 406 9.75 15.46 9.15
C TYR A 406 11.23 15.07 9.32
N TYR A 407 12.13 15.37 8.36
CA TYR A 407 13.54 14.98 8.54
C TYR A 407 14.23 15.68 9.72
N PRO A 408 14.06 16.99 9.94
CA PRO A 408 14.67 17.65 11.09
C PRO A 408 14.29 16.98 12.41
N PHE A 409 13.04 16.52 12.52
CA PHE A 409 12.58 15.76 13.68
C PHE A 409 13.11 14.32 13.70
N ASN A 410 13.09 13.61 12.58
CA ASN A 410 13.62 12.24 12.46
C ASN A 410 15.12 12.15 12.77
N LEU A 411 15.92 13.15 12.36
CA LEU A 411 17.34 13.24 12.72
C LEU A 411 17.53 13.45 14.22
N LYS A 412 16.81 14.42 14.81
CA LYS A 412 16.81 14.69 16.26
C LYS A 412 16.38 13.45 17.07
N TRP A 413 15.38 12.72 16.60
CA TRP A 413 14.94 11.46 17.20
C TRP A 413 16.00 10.36 17.10
N ALA A 414 16.61 10.18 15.91
CA ALA A 414 17.66 9.18 15.68
C ALA A 414 18.89 9.41 16.59
N GLU A 415 19.22 10.68 16.88
CA GLU A 415 20.24 11.06 17.86
C GLU A 415 19.83 10.63 19.29
N VAL A 416 18.61 10.94 19.72
CA VAL A 416 18.09 10.59 21.06
C VAL A 416 18.12 9.08 21.29
N VAL A 417 17.54 8.26 20.39
CA VAL A 417 17.47 6.80 20.60
C VAL A 417 18.84 6.14 20.58
N ARG A 418 19.80 6.67 19.80
CA ARG A 418 21.18 6.16 19.78
C ARG A 418 22.00 6.58 20.99
N ALA A 419 21.85 7.82 21.46
CA ALA A 419 22.47 8.28 22.70
C ALA A 419 21.95 7.53 23.93
N ALA A 420 20.67 7.11 23.90
CA ALA A 420 20.05 6.27 24.92
C ALA A 420 20.44 4.79 24.85
N SER A 421 20.97 4.30 23.72
CA SER A 421 21.27 2.88 23.48
C SER A 421 22.67 2.62 22.91
N SER A 422 22.82 2.63 21.58
CA SER A 422 24.10 2.40 20.89
C SER A 422 24.09 3.02 19.48
N PRO A 423 25.22 3.59 19.00
CA PRO A 423 25.32 4.08 17.62
C PRO A 423 25.14 2.98 16.55
N ASN A 424 25.34 1.71 16.92
CA ASN A 424 25.24 0.57 15.99
C ASN A 424 23.79 0.16 15.68
N LYS A 425 22.78 0.74 16.34
CA LYS A 425 21.37 0.41 16.08
C LYS A 425 20.93 0.95 14.72
N PHE A 426 20.18 0.15 13.95
CA PHE A 426 19.58 0.58 12.69
C PHE A 426 18.46 1.59 12.93
N ILE A 427 18.31 2.50 11.98
CA ILE A 427 17.28 3.54 12.00
C ILE A 427 16.32 3.27 10.84
N PHE A 428 15.18 2.66 11.14
CA PHE A 428 14.14 2.38 10.17
C PHE A 428 13.31 3.65 9.96
N VAL A 429 13.14 4.07 8.71
CA VAL A 429 12.42 5.30 8.34
C VAL A 429 11.39 4.99 7.28
N GLU A 430 10.16 5.40 7.52
CA GLU A 430 8.99 5.17 6.66
C GLU A 430 8.36 6.48 6.16
N PRO A 431 7.90 6.54 4.90
CA PRO A 431 7.08 7.63 4.38
C PRO A 431 5.60 7.42 4.76
N ILE A 432 4.71 8.27 4.23
CA ILE A 432 3.27 7.98 4.17
C ILE A 432 3.04 6.64 3.40
N PRO A 433 2.08 5.79 3.81
CA PRO A 433 1.85 4.46 3.23
C PRO A 433 1.56 4.47 1.73
N ASN A 434 2.01 3.42 1.03
CA ASN A 434 1.83 3.25 -0.42
C ASN A 434 2.36 4.41 -1.30
N GLU A 435 3.01 5.43 -0.74
CA GLU A 435 3.75 6.45 -1.49
C GLU A 435 5.04 5.89 -2.09
N PHE A 436 5.59 6.63 -3.05
CA PHE A 436 6.97 6.41 -3.49
C PHE A 436 7.90 7.21 -2.60
N CYS A 437 9.12 6.70 -2.37
CA CYS A 437 10.17 7.42 -1.64
C CYS A 437 10.29 8.85 -2.19
N PRO A 438 9.88 9.89 -1.43
CA PRO A 438 9.76 11.23 -1.97
C PRO A 438 11.10 11.72 -2.51
N THR A 439 11.07 12.48 -3.60
CA THR A 439 12.29 12.91 -4.30
C THR A 439 13.14 13.90 -3.50
N SER A 440 12.61 14.42 -2.39
CA SER A 440 13.33 15.20 -1.39
C SER A 440 14.18 14.34 -0.43
N TRP A 441 14.01 13.01 -0.40
CA TRP A 441 14.84 12.09 0.38
C TRP A 441 16.18 11.89 -0.36
N THR A 442 17.12 12.82 -0.20
CA THR A 442 18.47 12.77 -0.82
C THR A 442 19.48 12.02 0.07
N THR A 443 20.78 11.98 -0.30
CA THR A 443 21.86 11.40 0.52
C THR A 443 22.07 12.12 1.86
N GLU A 444 21.90 13.44 1.85
CA GLU A 444 22.16 14.37 2.96
C GLU A 444 21.13 14.29 4.10
N TYR A 445 19.87 13.95 3.82
CA TYR A 445 18.81 13.84 4.84
C TYR A 445 18.69 12.45 5.48
N ARG A 446 19.64 11.54 5.23
CA ARG A 446 19.60 10.18 5.80
C ARG A 446 20.29 10.12 7.15
N PRO A 447 19.63 9.60 8.20
CA PRO A 447 20.34 9.12 9.38
C PRO A 447 21.42 8.10 8.98
N PRO A 448 22.61 8.08 9.62
CA PRO A 448 23.59 7.01 9.41
C PRO A 448 22.94 5.65 9.69
N GLY A 449 23.29 4.58 8.96
CA GLY A 449 22.70 3.24 9.20
C GLY A 449 21.18 3.18 9.03
N MET A 450 20.63 4.01 8.12
CA MET A 450 19.22 4.02 7.75
C MET A 450 18.81 2.73 7.03
N VAL A 451 17.59 2.27 7.32
CA VAL A 451 16.85 1.29 6.53
C VAL A 451 15.56 1.96 6.07
N TYR A 452 15.24 1.83 4.78
CA TYR A 452 13.98 2.33 4.23
C TYR A 452 12.88 1.30 4.45
N ALA A 453 11.81 1.70 5.14
CA ALA A 453 10.82 0.80 5.71
C ALA A 453 9.36 1.06 5.24
N PRO A 454 9.09 1.26 3.93
CA PRO A 454 7.75 1.61 3.44
C PRO A 454 6.73 0.48 3.62
N HIS A 455 5.45 0.84 3.63
CA HIS A 455 4.35 -0.12 3.64
C HIS A 455 3.78 -0.38 2.25
N TRP A 456 3.23 -1.56 2.03
CA TRP A 456 2.50 -1.90 0.81
C TRP A 456 1.26 -2.74 1.09
N TYR A 457 0.11 -2.21 0.67
CA TYR A 457 -1.15 -2.93 0.59
C TYR A 457 -1.75 -2.88 -0.83
N ASP A 458 -2.46 -3.93 -1.24
CA ASP A 458 -3.38 -3.85 -2.38
C ASP A 458 -4.60 -3.01 -1.98
N LEU A 459 -4.54 -1.72 -2.29
CA LEU A 459 -5.58 -0.75 -1.95
C LEU A 459 -6.96 -1.14 -2.49
N ASN A 460 -7.05 -1.85 -3.62
CA ASN A 460 -8.32 -2.30 -4.16
C ASN A 460 -8.94 -3.43 -3.32
N GLY A 461 -8.15 -4.45 -2.96
CA GLY A 461 -8.61 -5.54 -2.10
C GLY A 461 -8.89 -5.09 -0.67
N LEU A 462 -8.08 -4.17 -0.15
CA LEU A 462 -8.23 -3.55 1.17
C LEU A 462 -9.53 -2.72 1.27
N PHE A 463 -9.73 -1.75 0.36
CA PHE A 463 -10.86 -0.83 0.38
C PHE A 463 -12.22 -1.52 0.21
N ASN A 464 -12.28 -2.54 -0.67
CA ASN A 464 -13.47 -3.36 -0.90
C ASN A 464 -13.61 -4.51 0.10
N LYS A 465 -12.58 -4.78 0.93
CA LYS A 465 -12.48 -5.95 1.81
C LYS A 465 -12.82 -7.27 1.08
N ALA A 466 -12.31 -7.42 -0.15
CA ALA A 466 -12.69 -8.49 -1.06
C ALA A 466 -11.57 -8.83 -2.04
N PHE A 467 -11.44 -10.12 -2.39
CA PHE A 467 -10.46 -10.59 -3.38
C PHE A 467 -11.07 -11.68 -4.29
N GLY A 468 -10.63 -11.70 -5.54
CA GLY A 468 -11.19 -12.55 -6.60
C GLY A 468 -10.20 -12.82 -7.73
N ASN A 469 -10.69 -13.24 -8.89
CA ASN A 469 -9.85 -13.44 -10.08
C ASN A 469 -9.56 -12.14 -10.86
N PHE A 470 -9.64 -10.98 -10.20
CA PHE A 470 -9.40 -9.65 -10.78
C PHE A 470 -8.67 -8.79 -9.74
N SER A 471 -7.62 -8.09 -10.16
CA SER A 471 -6.88 -7.13 -9.32
C SER A 471 -6.54 -5.88 -10.11
N VAL A 472 -6.30 -4.78 -9.39
CA VAL A 472 -6.14 -3.44 -9.97
C VAL A 472 -4.80 -2.83 -9.51
N ASN A 473 -4.07 -2.22 -10.44
CA ASN A 473 -2.89 -1.43 -10.13
C ASN A 473 -3.31 0.00 -9.72
N VAL A 474 -3.79 0.13 -8.48
CA VAL A 474 -4.24 1.42 -7.92
C VAL A 474 -3.09 2.43 -7.85
N GLN A 475 -1.86 1.98 -7.57
CA GLN A 475 -0.65 2.80 -7.62
C GLN A 475 -0.43 3.43 -9.01
N GLY A 476 -0.73 2.69 -10.07
CA GLY A 476 -0.72 3.18 -11.45
C GLY A 476 -1.87 4.13 -11.74
N LEU A 477 -3.12 3.76 -11.41
CA LEU A 477 -4.31 4.58 -11.70
C LEU A 477 -4.23 5.97 -11.05
N SER A 478 -3.88 6.03 -9.76
CA SER A 478 -3.67 7.28 -9.01
C SER A 478 -2.60 8.19 -9.60
N ARG A 479 -1.75 7.67 -10.51
CA ARG A 479 -0.68 8.40 -11.21
C ARG A 479 -0.95 8.55 -12.71
N GLY A 480 -2.21 8.39 -13.14
CA GLY A 480 -2.66 8.60 -14.52
C GLY A 480 -2.40 7.44 -15.48
N MET A 481 -2.22 6.21 -14.99
CA MET A 481 -2.15 5.02 -15.85
C MET A 481 -3.49 4.80 -16.57
N PHE A 482 -3.43 4.50 -17.87
CA PHE A 482 -4.61 4.15 -18.66
C PHE A 482 -5.29 2.88 -18.08
N PRO A 483 -6.61 2.88 -17.80
CA PRO A 483 -7.25 1.83 -17.00
C PRO A 483 -7.02 0.38 -17.46
N LEU A 484 -7.05 0.11 -18.77
CA LEU A 484 -6.82 -1.25 -19.27
C LEU A 484 -5.40 -1.78 -19.04
N LYS A 485 -4.42 -0.90 -18.76
CA LYS A 485 -3.05 -1.29 -18.33
C LYS A 485 -2.94 -1.53 -16.82
N ALA A 486 -3.95 -1.10 -16.05
CA ALA A 486 -4.01 -1.30 -14.61
C ALA A 486 -4.83 -2.53 -14.20
N PHE A 487 -5.41 -3.26 -15.15
CA PHE A 487 -6.31 -4.39 -14.89
C PHE A 487 -5.61 -5.73 -15.12
N TYR A 488 -5.75 -6.65 -14.16
CA TYR A 488 -5.07 -7.94 -14.14
C TYR A 488 -6.04 -9.07 -13.78
N TRP A 489 -5.93 -10.21 -14.47
CA TRP A 489 -6.86 -11.33 -14.35
C TRP A 489 -6.20 -12.65 -13.92
N GLY A 490 -6.92 -13.40 -13.08
CA GLY A 490 -6.47 -14.66 -12.51
C GLY A 490 -5.34 -14.52 -11.48
N GLN A 491 -4.96 -15.63 -10.85
CA GLN A 491 -3.86 -15.67 -9.87
C GLN A 491 -2.52 -15.27 -10.50
N ALA A 492 -2.29 -15.60 -11.77
CA ALA A 492 -1.09 -15.18 -12.48
C ALA A 492 -1.02 -13.65 -12.62
N GLY A 493 -2.11 -13.01 -13.05
CA GLY A 493 -2.20 -11.56 -13.16
C GLY A 493 -2.06 -10.85 -11.81
N ALA A 494 -2.62 -11.42 -10.73
CA ALA A 494 -2.45 -10.87 -9.38
C ALA A 494 -0.98 -10.89 -8.91
N ARG A 495 -0.27 -12.02 -9.15
CA ARG A 495 1.19 -12.11 -8.89
C ARG A 495 1.95 -11.05 -9.69
N GLU A 496 1.70 -10.93 -11.01
CA GLU A 496 2.34 -9.93 -11.87
C GLU A 496 2.09 -8.48 -11.42
N ASN A 497 0.84 -8.14 -11.06
CA ASN A 497 0.43 -6.83 -10.57
C ASN A 497 1.20 -6.44 -9.29
N PHE A 498 1.21 -7.34 -8.31
CA PHE A 498 1.83 -7.07 -7.01
C PHE A 498 3.35 -7.02 -7.12
N THR A 499 3.97 -7.90 -7.92
CA THR A 499 5.41 -7.81 -8.28
C THR A 499 5.76 -6.44 -8.86
N LEU A 500 4.95 -5.88 -9.76
CA LEU A 500 5.21 -4.58 -10.37
C LEU A 500 5.08 -3.42 -9.36
N GLN A 501 4.01 -3.40 -8.57
CA GLN A 501 3.77 -2.30 -7.61
C GLN A 501 4.84 -2.25 -6.50
N ILE A 502 5.26 -3.41 -6.00
CA ILE A 502 6.33 -3.55 -5.01
C ILE A 502 7.69 -3.12 -5.61
N ARG A 503 7.99 -3.52 -6.85
CA ARG A 503 9.20 -3.09 -7.57
C ARG A 503 9.29 -1.57 -7.65
N ASN A 504 8.20 -0.91 -8.02
CA ASN A 504 8.17 0.54 -8.19
C ASN A 504 8.52 1.29 -6.90
N ILE A 505 8.10 0.80 -5.73
CA ILE A 505 8.40 1.40 -4.42
C ILE A 505 9.90 1.32 -4.11
N ALA A 506 10.50 0.13 -4.23
CA ALA A 506 11.93 -0.05 -3.97
C ALA A 506 12.82 0.63 -5.02
N GLU A 507 12.44 0.60 -6.30
CA GLU A 507 13.18 1.37 -7.31
C GLU A 507 13.02 2.89 -7.15
N ALA A 508 11.90 3.38 -6.63
CA ALA A 508 11.77 4.79 -6.28
C ALA A 508 12.73 5.16 -5.13
N SER A 509 12.90 4.29 -4.12
CA SER A 509 13.91 4.53 -3.08
C SER A 509 15.32 4.50 -3.62
N TYR A 510 15.68 3.57 -4.51
CA TYR A 510 17.03 3.61 -5.11
C TYR A 510 17.29 4.86 -5.98
N LYS A 511 16.23 5.52 -6.48
CA LYS A 511 16.33 6.79 -7.24
C LYS A 511 16.54 8.00 -6.33
N SER A 512 15.82 8.08 -5.20
CA SER A 512 15.95 9.18 -4.24
C SER A 512 17.12 8.94 -3.26
N ILE A 513 17.09 7.80 -2.56
CA ILE A 513 18.01 7.40 -1.50
C ILE A 513 19.05 6.33 -1.92
N GLY A 514 19.39 6.16 -3.20
CA GLY A 514 20.54 5.34 -3.64
C GLY A 514 20.59 3.93 -3.02
N GLU A 515 21.80 3.39 -2.82
CA GLU A 515 22.00 2.04 -2.25
C GLU A 515 21.72 1.94 -0.73
N THR A 516 20.45 2.11 -0.34
CA THR A 516 19.95 1.95 1.04
C THR A 516 19.13 0.66 1.15
N PRO A 517 19.23 -0.14 2.22
CA PRO A 517 18.42 -1.36 2.36
C PRO A 517 16.92 -1.04 2.43
N VAL A 518 16.12 -1.88 1.77
CA VAL A 518 14.66 -1.78 1.74
C VAL A 518 14.03 -2.99 2.42
N ILE A 519 13.14 -2.74 3.37
CA ILE A 519 12.25 -3.72 3.99
C ILE A 519 10.82 -3.21 3.79
N ILE A 520 9.88 -4.06 3.38
CA ILE A 520 8.46 -3.69 3.50
C ILE A 520 8.05 -3.85 4.97
N GLY A 521 7.96 -2.73 5.68
CA GLY A 521 7.68 -2.68 7.13
C GLY A 521 6.30 -3.24 7.49
N GLU A 522 5.36 -3.12 6.57
CA GLU A 522 4.00 -3.63 6.74
C GLU A 522 3.38 -4.02 5.41
N CYS A 523 2.85 -5.25 5.35
CA CYS A 523 2.03 -5.76 4.25
C CYS A 523 1.17 -6.94 4.72
N GLY A 524 -0.10 -7.00 4.33
CA GLY A 524 -1.05 -7.97 4.89
C GLY A 524 -2.30 -8.17 4.03
N VAL A 525 -3.16 -9.10 4.45
CA VAL A 525 -4.45 -9.37 3.82
C VAL A 525 -5.55 -9.50 4.87
N PRO A 526 -6.77 -8.97 4.65
CA PRO A 526 -7.88 -9.11 5.59
C PRO A 526 -8.44 -10.54 5.55
N MET A 527 -8.39 -11.27 6.67
CA MET A 527 -8.96 -12.62 6.78
C MET A 527 -10.48 -12.63 6.70
N ASP A 528 -11.14 -11.53 7.08
CA ASP A 528 -12.59 -11.36 7.01
C ASP A 528 -13.09 -10.86 5.64
N MET A 529 -12.24 -10.92 4.61
CA MET A 529 -12.58 -10.60 3.23
C MET A 529 -13.78 -11.42 2.70
N ASN A 530 -14.38 -10.93 1.62
CA ASN A 530 -15.51 -11.57 0.93
C ASN A 530 -16.72 -11.78 1.87
N ARG A 531 -16.95 -10.84 2.79
CA ARG A 531 -18.00 -10.88 3.83
C ARG A 531 -17.84 -12.08 4.76
N GLY A 532 -16.62 -12.27 5.28
CA GLY A 532 -16.27 -13.32 6.24
C GLY A 532 -16.58 -14.73 5.74
N GLU A 533 -16.42 -15.01 4.44
CA GLU A 533 -16.75 -16.31 3.86
C GLU A 533 -15.95 -17.44 4.51
N GLY A 534 -14.62 -17.27 4.61
CA GLY A 534 -13.72 -18.28 5.16
C GLY A 534 -14.00 -18.66 6.62
N PHE A 535 -14.54 -17.75 7.43
CA PHE A 535 -14.96 -18.09 8.80
C PHE A 535 -16.19 -18.99 8.84
N ARG A 536 -17.12 -18.80 7.89
CA ARG A 536 -18.38 -19.57 7.81
C ARG A 536 -18.20 -20.92 7.13
N THR A 537 -17.33 -20.99 6.12
CA THR A 537 -17.10 -22.21 5.32
C THR A 537 -15.88 -23.01 5.76
N ASN A 538 -15.01 -22.42 6.58
CA ASN A 538 -13.64 -22.88 6.85
C ASN A 538 -12.74 -22.95 5.59
N ASP A 539 -13.16 -22.33 4.47
CA ASP A 539 -12.39 -22.23 3.22
C ASP A 539 -11.78 -20.84 3.07
N PHE A 540 -10.47 -20.74 3.33
CA PHE A 540 -9.68 -19.52 3.23
C PHE A 540 -8.97 -19.37 1.86
N THR A 541 -9.47 -20.01 0.79
CA THR A 541 -8.81 -20.01 -0.54
C THR A 541 -8.50 -18.60 -1.06
N TRP A 542 -9.38 -17.62 -0.85
CA TRP A 542 -9.15 -16.25 -1.34
C TRP A 542 -8.07 -15.50 -0.55
N GLN A 543 -8.03 -15.68 0.77
CA GLN A 543 -7.00 -15.19 1.67
C GLN A 543 -5.64 -15.83 1.31
N SER A 544 -5.61 -17.15 1.12
CA SER A 544 -4.43 -17.89 0.67
C SER A 544 -3.91 -17.38 -0.68
N LYS A 545 -4.81 -17.10 -1.64
CA LYS A 545 -4.47 -16.55 -2.95
C LYS A 545 -3.90 -15.14 -2.88
N MET A 546 -4.53 -14.24 -2.12
CA MET A 546 -4.06 -12.85 -1.99
C MET A 546 -2.69 -12.82 -1.29
N MET A 547 -2.51 -13.60 -0.22
CA MET A 547 -1.24 -13.74 0.51
C MET A 547 -0.15 -14.35 -0.39
N ASP A 548 -0.48 -15.38 -1.18
CA ASP A 548 0.46 -15.96 -2.16
C ASP A 548 0.89 -14.94 -3.22
N ALA A 549 -0.04 -14.16 -3.78
CA ALA A 549 0.28 -13.13 -4.76
C ALA A 549 1.22 -12.06 -4.17
N MET A 550 0.95 -11.63 -2.93
CA MET A 550 1.75 -10.62 -2.24
C MET A 550 3.16 -11.10 -1.94
N ILE A 551 3.31 -12.29 -1.33
CA ILE A 551 4.64 -12.80 -0.99
C ILE A 551 5.41 -13.22 -2.24
N THR A 552 4.73 -13.69 -3.30
CA THR A 552 5.39 -13.88 -4.61
C THR A 552 5.95 -12.55 -5.15
N GLY A 553 5.23 -11.44 -4.98
CA GLY A 553 5.70 -10.10 -5.37
C GLY A 553 6.89 -9.59 -4.58
N LEU A 554 6.99 -9.94 -3.29
CA LEU A 554 8.16 -9.68 -2.44
C LEU A 554 9.35 -10.56 -2.86
N GLU A 555 9.09 -11.85 -3.11
CA GLU A 555 10.07 -12.86 -3.55
C GLU A 555 10.71 -12.52 -4.90
N HIS A 556 9.91 -12.16 -5.90
CA HIS A 556 10.38 -11.79 -7.24
C HIS A 556 11.20 -10.50 -7.29
N ASN A 557 11.14 -9.69 -6.23
CA ASN A 557 11.94 -8.47 -6.09
C ASN A 557 13.05 -8.60 -5.03
N LEU A 558 13.18 -9.76 -4.37
CA LEU A 558 14.19 -10.04 -3.34
C LEU A 558 14.15 -9.08 -2.14
N ILE A 559 12.96 -8.58 -1.79
CA ILE A 559 12.75 -7.63 -0.69
C ILE A 559 12.36 -8.37 0.60
N GLY A 560 13.00 -8.03 1.72
CA GLY A 560 12.63 -8.50 3.06
C GLY A 560 11.38 -7.79 3.59
N TYR A 561 10.66 -8.40 4.52
CA TYR A 561 9.34 -7.90 4.93
C TYR A 561 8.90 -8.33 6.33
N THR A 562 7.95 -7.57 6.89
CA THR A 562 7.24 -7.89 8.14
C THR A 562 5.73 -7.91 7.89
N LEU A 563 5.10 -9.08 7.99
CA LEU A 563 3.69 -9.30 7.64
C LEU A 563 2.73 -8.71 8.69
N TRP A 564 1.61 -8.13 8.22
CA TRP A 564 0.48 -7.67 9.04
C TRP A 564 -0.65 -8.71 9.06
N SER A 565 -0.98 -9.33 10.19
CA SER A 565 -0.25 -9.27 11.48
C SER A 565 -0.20 -10.61 12.20
N TYR A 566 0.64 -10.69 13.23
CA TYR A 566 0.52 -11.73 14.25
C TYR A 566 -0.11 -11.10 15.48
N ASN A 567 -1.45 -11.16 15.61
CA ASN A 567 -2.14 -10.76 16.82
C ASN A 567 -2.53 -12.02 17.63
N PRO A 568 -1.99 -12.22 18.85
CA PRO A 568 -2.22 -13.41 19.67
C PRO A 568 -3.61 -13.48 20.30
N ASP A 569 -4.27 -12.34 20.48
CA ASP A 569 -5.63 -12.25 21.04
C ASP A 569 -6.70 -12.31 19.97
N ASN A 570 -6.33 -12.16 18.69
CA ASN A 570 -7.28 -12.13 17.59
C ASN A 570 -8.04 -13.45 17.45
N ASP A 571 -9.33 -13.37 17.12
CA ASP A 571 -10.14 -14.53 16.75
C ASP A 571 -11.06 -14.28 15.53
N ASP A 572 -11.71 -15.34 15.06
CA ASP A 572 -12.60 -15.34 13.89
C ASP A 572 -13.89 -14.51 14.06
N ALA A 573 -14.34 -14.21 15.28
CA ALA A 573 -15.59 -13.51 15.58
C ALA A 573 -15.37 -12.03 15.92
N SER A 574 -14.43 -11.74 16.82
CA SER A 574 -14.12 -10.41 17.33
C SER A 574 -13.02 -9.70 16.53
N GLY A 575 -12.22 -10.43 15.74
CA GLY A 575 -11.12 -9.82 15.00
C GLY A 575 -10.02 -9.34 15.94
N ASP A 576 -9.50 -8.14 15.74
CA ASP A 576 -8.34 -7.58 16.43
C ASP A 576 -8.64 -6.86 17.75
N TYR A 577 -9.92 -6.78 18.16
CA TYR A 577 -10.41 -6.04 19.33
C TYR A 577 -10.13 -4.53 19.31
N TRP A 578 -9.92 -3.93 18.13
CA TRP A 578 -9.61 -2.49 18.01
C TRP A 578 -10.65 -1.73 17.17
N ASN A 579 -10.77 -2.04 15.87
CA ASN A 579 -11.66 -1.31 14.95
C ASN A 579 -12.55 -2.26 14.10
N GLY A 580 -12.73 -3.50 14.57
CA GLY A 580 -13.48 -4.53 13.87
C GLY A 580 -12.75 -5.08 12.63
N GLU A 581 -11.41 -5.04 12.63
CA GLU A 581 -10.58 -5.60 11.57
C GLU A 581 -10.11 -7.01 11.92
N ASN A 582 -9.73 -7.80 10.91
CA ASN A 582 -9.19 -9.13 11.13
C ASN A 582 -8.08 -9.43 10.12
N PHE A 583 -6.88 -8.89 10.37
CA PHE A 583 -5.68 -9.12 9.54
C PHE A 583 -4.79 -10.25 10.04
N SER A 584 -4.96 -10.68 11.28
CA SER A 584 -4.11 -11.72 11.84
C SER A 584 -4.28 -13.01 11.05
N TRP A 585 -3.22 -13.72 10.68
CA TRP A 585 -3.38 -15.12 10.25
C TRP A 585 -3.43 -16.07 11.45
N PHE A 586 -2.96 -15.66 12.63
CA PHE A 586 -3.14 -16.43 13.88
C PHE A 586 -4.52 -16.14 14.50
N SER A 587 -5.24 -17.16 14.94
CA SER A 587 -6.56 -17.06 15.61
C SER A 587 -6.54 -17.85 16.91
N ARG A 588 -6.74 -17.19 18.06
CA ARG A 588 -6.71 -17.77 19.40
C ARG A 588 -7.76 -18.88 19.57
N SER A 589 -8.96 -18.69 18.99
CA SER A 589 -10.04 -19.70 19.01
C SER A 589 -9.73 -20.97 18.21
N ARG A 590 -8.69 -20.96 17.38
CA ARG A 590 -8.19 -22.11 16.60
C ARG A 590 -6.93 -22.75 17.17
N SER A 591 -6.48 -22.31 18.35
CA SER A 591 -5.31 -22.85 19.06
C SER A 591 -5.75 -23.58 20.32
N HIS A 592 -5.14 -24.73 20.63
CA HIS A 592 -5.26 -25.34 21.95
C HIS A 592 -3.98 -25.06 22.75
N SER A 593 -4.12 -24.69 24.03
CA SER A 593 -2.98 -24.34 24.90
C SER A 593 -2.04 -25.55 25.06
N SER A 594 -0.89 -25.53 24.39
CA SER A 594 0.05 -26.64 24.36
C SER A 594 1.20 -26.44 25.34
N LYS A 595 0.99 -26.82 26.62
CA LYS A 595 2.11 -26.98 27.58
C LYS A 595 2.96 -28.18 27.15
N GLY A 596 3.90 -27.96 26.23
CA GLY A 596 4.61 -29.02 25.53
C GLY A 596 6.01 -28.63 25.05
N ASN A 597 6.56 -29.45 24.15
CA ASN A 597 7.86 -29.22 23.55
C ASN A 597 7.80 -28.03 22.56
N LEU A 598 8.83 -27.17 22.57
CA LEU A 598 8.96 -25.98 21.73
C LEU A 598 9.91 -26.17 20.52
N ASP A 599 10.40 -27.39 20.30
CA ASP A 599 11.25 -27.73 19.14
C ASP A 599 10.58 -27.41 17.80
N GLN A 600 11.39 -26.99 16.81
CA GLN A 600 10.87 -26.55 15.51
C GLN A 600 10.07 -27.63 14.76
N THR A 601 10.26 -28.91 15.06
CA THR A 601 9.54 -30.02 14.41
C THR A 601 8.15 -30.26 14.97
N VAL A 602 7.82 -29.73 16.16
CA VAL A 602 6.52 -29.93 16.83
C VAL A 602 5.39 -29.31 16.02
N THR A 603 4.44 -30.13 15.58
CA THR A 603 3.32 -29.72 14.71
C THR A 603 2.21 -28.97 15.45
N SER A 604 2.04 -29.13 16.77
CA SER A 604 1.05 -28.35 17.54
C SER A 604 1.36 -26.86 17.58
N LEU A 605 2.62 -26.46 17.30
CA LEU A 605 2.97 -25.05 17.10
C LEU A 605 2.25 -24.44 15.88
N ASP A 606 1.78 -25.23 14.91
CA ASP A 606 0.99 -24.72 13.77
C ASP A 606 -0.48 -24.42 14.14
N GLU A 607 -0.94 -24.84 15.32
CA GLU A 607 -2.30 -24.55 15.80
C GLU A 607 -2.52 -23.03 15.94
N GLY A 608 -3.77 -22.60 15.75
CA GLY A 608 -4.14 -21.19 15.58
C GLY A 608 -3.83 -20.61 14.19
N GLY A 609 -2.92 -21.22 13.42
CA GLY A 609 -2.51 -20.71 12.10
C GLY A 609 -3.58 -20.90 11.00
N ARG A 610 -4.02 -19.78 10.40
CA ARG A 610 -4.75 -19.74 9.13
C ARG A 610 -3.75 -19.66 7.97
N ILE A 611 -4.15 -20.16 6.80
CA ILE A 611 -3.44 -20.00 5.51
C ILE A 611 -1.93 -20.30 5.51
N LEU A 612 -1.44 -21.17 6.40
CA LEU A 612 0.01 -21.38 6.61
C LEU A 612 0.78 -21.80 5.34
N ARG A 613 0.13 -22.46 4.38
CA ARG A 613 0.73 -22.79 3.07
C ARG A 613 1.15 -21.55 2.26
N SER A 614 0.46 -20.43 2.44
CA SER A 614 0.79 -19.14 1.82
C SER A 614 1.78 -18.33 2.65
N VAL A 615 1.74 -18.44 3.99
CA VAL A 615 2.60 -17.65 4.89
C VAL A 615 3.99 -18.28 5.09
N VAL A 616 4.04 -19.60 5.29
CA VAL A 616 5.25 -20.36 5.65
C VAL A 616 5.89 -20.92 4.38
N ARG A 617 6.79 -20.11 3.79
CA ARG A 617 7.46 -20.38 2.50
C ARG A 617 8.98 -20.53 2.71
N PRO A 618 9.67 -21.34 1.88
CA PRO A 618 11.12 -21.45 1.94
C PRO A 618 11.78 -20.16 1.46
N TYR A 619 12.98 -19.84 1.95
CA TYR A 619 13.74 -18.68 1.47
C TYR A 619 15.24 -18.79 1.74
N PRO A 620 16.09 -18.18 0.89
CA PRO A 620 17.54 -18.10 1.07
C PRO A 620 17.87 -17.10 2.18
N ALA A 621 17.93 -17.58 3.42
CA ALA A 621 18.07 -16.75 4.61
C ALA A 621 19.49 -16.14 4.71
N LYS A 622 20.54 -16.93 4.46
CA LYS A 622 21.94 -16.46 4.46
C LYS A 622 22.62 -16.94 3.18
N THR A 623 22.87 -16.05 2.23
CA THR A 623 23.41 -16.39 0.90
C THR A 623 24.92 -16.16 0.85
N ALA A 624 25.68 -17.18 0.43
CA ALA A 624 27.11 -17.06 0.10
C ALA A 624 27.31 -16.33 -1.24
N GLY A 625 26.95 -15.05 -1.27
CA GLY A 625 26.96 -14.19 -2.45
C GLY A 625 25.73 -13.28 -2.51
N ILE A 626 25.56 -12.61 -3.65
CA ILE A 626 24.48 -11.66 -3.90
C ILE A 626 23.30 -12.39 -4.57
N PRO A 627 22.11 -12.44 -3.95
CA PRO A 627 20.89 -13.00 -4.55
C PRO A 627 20.56 -12.33 -5.88
N MET A 628 20.35 -13.13 -6.93
CA MET A 628 20.01 -12.67 -8.29
C MET A 628 18.54 -12.89 -8.63
N LYS A 629 17.94 -13.98 -8.13
CA LYS A 629 16.56 -14.39 -8.42
C LYS A 629 16.08 -15.43 -7.41
N PHE A 630 14.84 -15.31 -6.95
CA PHE A 630 14.16 -16.35 -6.20
C PHE A 630 12.73 -16.52 -6.73
N ASN A 631 12.29 -17.76 -6.92
CA ASN A 631 10.94 -18.08 -7.38
C ASN A 631 10.46 -19.37 -6.71
N TYR A 632 9.31 -19.35 -6.05
CA TYR A 632 8.72 -20.50 -5.36
C TYR A 632 7.26 -20.69 -5.80
N GLU A 633 6.91 -21.92 -6.18
CA GLU A 633 5.55 -22.29 -6.54
C GLU A 633 4.86 -23.02 -5.39
N MET A 634 3.93 -22.32 -4.73
CA MET A 634 3.23 -22.78 -3.54
C MET A 634 2.45 -24.10 -3.72
N ASN A 635 2.02 -24.45 -4.93
CA ASN A 635 1.26 -25.69 -5.16
C ASN A 635 2.15 -26.93 -5.22
N THR A 636 3.38 -26.83 -5.74
CA THR A 636 4.34 -27.94 -5.80
C THR A 636 5.37 -27.92 -4.68
N GLY A 637 5.54 -26.76 -4.05
CA GLY A 637 6.64 -26.41 -3.13
C GLY A 637 7.99 -26.21 -3.81
N GLN A 638 8.08 -26.40 -5.13
CA GLN A 638 9.34 -26.27 -5.86
C GLN A 638 9.81 -24.82 -5.81
N PHE A 639 11.11 -24.61 -5.58
CA PHE A 639 11.73 -23.30 -5.76
C PHE A 639 12.99 -23.36 -6.61
N GLU A 640 13.30 -22.20 -7.18
CA GLU A 640 14.50 -21.89 -7.92
C GLU A 640 15.21 -20.72 -7.23
N PHE A 641 16.51 -20.84 -7.05
CA PHE A 641 17.35 -19.79 -6.47
C PHE A 641 18.61 -19.61 -7.30
N GLU A 642 18.93 -18.35 -7.64
CA GLU A 642 20.14 -17.94 -8.34
C GLU A 642 20.87 -16.87 -7.52
N TRP A 643 22.20 -16.98 -7.39
CA TRP A 643 23.07 -15.98 -6.75
C TRP A 643 24.41 -15.89 -7.46
N VAL A 644 25.17 -14.84 -7.16
CA VAL A 644 26.48 -14.59 -7.75
C VAL A 644 27.52 -14.24 -6.68
N VAL A 645 28.72 -14.80 -6.80
CA VAL A 645 29.85 -14.45 -5.93
C VAL A 645 30.26 -13.00 -6.22
N PRO A 646 30.37 -12.11 -5.22
CA PRO A 646 30.65 -10.69 -5.43
C PRO A 646 32.03 -10.46 -6.07
N VAL A 647 32.12 -9.43 -6.92
CA VAL A 647 33.38 -9.01 -7.55
C VAL A 647 33.86 -7.72 -6.89
N THR A 648 35.02 -7.78 -6.23
CA THR A 648 35.58 -6.61 -5.54
C THR A 648 36.14 -5.57 -6.51
N GLY A 649 35.88 -4.28 -6.21
CA GLY A 649 36.63 -3.17 -6.82
C GLY A 649 35.95 -2.35 -7.91
N GLN A 650 34.67 -2.58 -8.23
CA GLN A 650 33.86 -1.62 -9.00
C GLN A 650 32.89 -0.89 -8.07
N ALA A 651 32.71 0.41 -8.28
CA ALA A 651 31.66 1.20 -7.63
C ALA A 651 30.64 1.62 -8.70
N ALA A 652 29.40 1.18 -8.57
CA ALA A 652 28.28 1.60 -9.41
C ALA A 652 27.00 1.62 -8.57
N SER A 653 26.14 2.58 -8.87
CA SER A 653 24.80 2.75 -8.30
C SER A 653 23.76 2.37 -9.35
N SER A 654 22.68 1.71 -8.95
CA SER A 654 21.61 1.30 -9.86
C SER A 654 20.25 1.62 -9.27
N SER A 655 19.48 2.41 -9.99
CA SER A 655 18.09 2.70 -9.65
C SER A 655 17.14 1.50 -9.84
N SER A 656 17.63 0.34 -10.30
CA SER A 656 16.83 -0.87 -10.52
C SER A 656 17.13 -1.98 -9.52
N ILE A 657 16.15 -2.86 -9.33
CA ILE A 657 16.28 -4.13 -8.60
C ILE A 657 17.01 -5.20 -9.45
N SER A 658 16.90 -5.14 -10.79
CA SER A 658 17.34 -6.24 -11.65
C SER A 658 18.08 -5.76 -12.93
N PRO A 659 19.28 -6.30 -13.22
CA PRO A 659 20.08 -7.16 -12.36
C PRO A 659 20.53 -6.40 -11.10
N PRO A 660 20.56 -7.04 -9.91
CA PRO A 660 21.12 -6.42 -8.72
C PRO A 660 22.61 -6.16 -8.93
N ILE A 661 23.11 -5.12 -8.28
CA ILE A 661 24.49 -4.68 -8.47
C ILE A 661 25.43 -5.66 -7.76
N GLN A 662 26.50 -6.06 -8.43
CA GLN A 662 27.52 -6.97 -7.87
C GLN A 662 28.45 -6.30 -6.85
N ILE A 663 28.03 -5.17 -6.27
CA ILE A 663 28.91 -4.16 -5.68
C ILE A 663 28.54 -3.94 -4.22
N ASP A 664 29.38 -4.48 -3.34
CA ASP A 664 29.95 -3.70 -2.24
C ASP A 664 31.27 -4.34 -1.76
N SER A 665 32.00 -3.57 -0.95
CA SER A 665 33.30 -3.76 -0.33
C SER A 665 33.47 -4.94 0.64
N HIS A 666 32.49 -5.82 0.83
CA HIS A 666 32.59 -6.90 1.81
C HIS A 666 33.23 -8.18 1.25
N GLU A 667 34.28 -8.65 1.91
CA GLU A 667 34.92 -9.93 1.66
C GLU A 667 33.98 -11.08 2.09
N LEU A 668 33.59 -11.94 1.14
CA LEU A 668 32.87 -13.19 1.41
C LEU A 668 33.86 -14.22 1.99
N LYS A 669 33.53 -14.79 3.15
CA LYS A 669 34.40 -15.68 3.95
C LYS A 669 33.84 -17.08 4.17
N CYS A 670 32.74 -17.41 3.48
CA CYS A 670 31.98 -18.62 3.67
C CYS A 670 31.32 -19.01 2.34
N CYS A 671 31.47 -20.28 1.94
CA CYS A 671 30.87 -20.87 0.75
C CYS A 671 29.55 -21.62 1.04
N GLU A 672 28.96 -21.42 2.22
CA GLU A 672 27.75 -22.11 2.68
C GLU A 672 26.54 -21.17 2.69
N THR A 673 25.61 -21.43 1.78
CA THR A 673 24.29 -20.81 1.71
C THR A 673 23.32 -21.59 2.59
N GLU A 674 22.69 -20.91 3.56
CA GLU A 674 21.65 -21.48 4.43
C GLU A 674 20.25 -21.03 3.93
N ILE A 675 19.42 -22.00 3.55
CA ILE A 675 18.06 -21.80 3.05
C ILE A 675 17.08 -22.37 4.08
N TYR A 676 16.13 -21.55 4.53
CA TYR A 676 15.01 -22.06 5.33
C TYR A 676 14.11 -22.89 4.43
N VAL A 677 13.86 -24.15 4.82
CA VAL A 677 12.98 -25.09 4.12
C VAL A 677 12.02 -25.69 5.16
N PRO A 678 10.73 -25.30 5.15
CA PRO A 678 9.82 -25.65 6.22
C PRO A 678 9.63 -27.16 6.38
N ALA A 679 9.55 -27.63 7.63
CA ALA A 679 9.18 -29.02 7.94
C ALA A 679 7.78 -29.35 7.36
N MET A 680 6.86 -28.37 7.30
CA MET A 680 5.56 -28.52 6.61
C MET A 680 5.68 -28.94 5.12
N LEU A 681 6.80 -28.60 4.46
CA LEU A 681 7.06 -29.04 3.08
C LEU A 681 7.83 -30.37 3.06
N ALA A 682 8.88 -30.48 3.87
CA ALA A 682 9.84 -31.59 3.79
C ALA A 682 9.45 -32.85 4.57
N HIS A 683 8.67 -32.76 5.66
CA HIS A 683 8.37 -33.88 6.54
C HIS A 683 7.74 -35.05 5.77
N GLY A 684 8.32 -36.24 5.91
CA GLY A 684 7.91 -37.45 5.20
C GLY A 684 8.17 -37.44 3.68
N ARG A 685 8.98 -36.50 3.16
CA ARG A 685 9.35 -36.39 1.74
C ARG A 685 10.87 -36.33 1.57
N LYS A 686 11.34 -36.76 0.41
CA LYS A 686 12.73 -36.55 0.00
C LYS A 686 12.89 -35.13 -0.55
N VAL A 687 13.80 -34.36 0.04
CA VAL A 687 14.28 -33.09 -0.53
C VAL A 687 15.27 -33.42 -1.65
N ILE A 688 15.04 -32.88 -2.84
CA ILE A 688 15.86 -33.10 -4.03
C ILE A 688 16.38 -31.74 -4.51
N VAL A 689 17.70 -31.57 -4.49
CA VAL A 689 18.39 -30.40 -5.06
C VAL A 689 19.01 -30.78 -6.41
N ARG A 690 18.87 -29.91 -7.40
CA ARG A 690 19.45 -30.02 -8.76
C ARG A 690 20.11 -28.71 -9.15
N GLY A 691 21.03 -28.74 -10.12
CA GLY A 691 21.77 -27.56 -10.58
C GLY A 691 23.06 -27.25 -9.83
N LEU A 692 23.48 -28.15 -8.93
CA LEU A 692 24.78 -28.10 -8.26
C LEU A 692 25.91 -28.42 -9.25
N ASP A 693 27.05 -27.74 -9.10
CA ASP A 693 28.24 -27.97 -9.91
C ASP A 693 29.02 -29.23 -9.44
N ALA A 694 30.04 -29.62 -10.20
CA ALA A 694 30.83 -30.81 -9.90
C ALA A 694 31.67 -30.63 -8.62
N GLY A 695 31.26 -31.27 -7.53
CA GLY A 695 31.91 -31.18 -6.22
C GLY A 695 31.17 -30.30 -5.20
N ASP A 696 30.08 -29.65 -5.61
CA ASP A 696 29.16 -28.98 -4.70
C ASP A 696 28.35 -30.00 -3.87
N GLU A 697 28.06 -29.67 -2.63
CA GLU A 697 27.35 -30.54 -1.68
C GLU A 697 26.09 -29.86 -1.12
N TYR A 698 25.11 -30.66 -0.69
CA TYR A 698 23.96 -30.17 0.06
C TYR A 698 23.55 -31.13 1.18
N SER A 699 22.96 -30.57 2.23
CA SER A 699 22.33 -31.35 3.31
C SER A 699 21.08 -30.63 3.82
N TYR A 700 20.05 -31.39 4.19
CA TYR A 700 18.84 -30.86 4.82
C TYR A 700 18.72 -31.41 6.25
N ASP A 701 18.71 -30.51 7.23
CA ASP A 701 18.40 -30.81 8.63
C ASP A 701 16.95 -30.38 8.91
N GLU A 702 16.07 -31.36 9.08
CA GLU A 702 14.64 -31.12 9.37
C GLU A 702 14.42 -30.55 10.78
N ALA A 703 15.24 -30.94 11.77
CA ALA A 703 15.16 -30.42 13.13
C ALA A 703 15.45 -28.91 13.19
N ARG A 704 16.27 -28.43 12.24
CA ARG A 704 16.62 -27.03 12.02
C ARG A 704 15.83 -26.35 10.90
N GLN A 705 14.98 -27.08 10.19
CA GLN A 705 14.30 -26.65 8.97
C GLN A 705 15.25 -25.93 7.98
N THR A 706 16.48 -26.46 7.83
CA THR A 706 17.59 -25.78 7.14
C THR A 706 18.17 -26.67 6.06
N LEU A 707 18.14 -26.18 4.82
CA LEU A 707 18.90 -26.72 3.69
C LEU A 707 20.20 -25.91 3.58
N THR A 708 21.34 -26.57 3.78
CA THR A 708 22.66 -25.99 3.51
C THR A 708 23.11 -26.43 2.12
N VAL A 709 23.54 -25.48 1.30
CA VAL A 709 24.23 -25.71 0.03
C VAL A 709 25.64 -25.15 0.15
N ARG A 710 26.63 -25.99 -0.16
CA ARG A 710 28.04 -25.64 -0.12
C ARG A 710 28.63 -25.71 -1.51
N ASN A 711 29.15 -24.58 -1.98
CA ASN A 711 29.81 -24.50 -3.27
C ASN A 711 31.32 -24.73 -3.12
N LEU A 712 31.91 -25.43 -4.10
CA LEU A 712 33.36 -25.70 -4.15
C LEU A 712 34.11 -24.64 -4.98
N HIS A 713 33.41 -23.95 -5.88
CA HIS A 713 33.98 -23.05 -6.90
C HIS A 713 33.49 -21.60 -6.76
N ASP A 714 33.89 -20.94 -5.67
CA ASP A 714 33.52 -19.56 -5.34
C ASP A 714 34.49 -18.51 -5.92
N ASP A 715 34.88 -18.66 -7.19
CA ASP A 715 35.63 -17.61 -7.89
C ASP A 715 34.78 -16.32 -8.04
N PRO A 716 35.34 -15.12 -7.83
CA PRO A 716 34.59 -13.86 -7.95
C PRO A 716 33.88 -13.72 -9.30
N GLY A 717 32.55 -13.53 -9.26
CA GLY A 717 31.68 -13.46 -10.44
C GLY A 717 31.03 -14.78 -10.87
N SER A 718 31.41 -15.92 -10.27
CA SER A 718 30.73 -17.22 -10.45
C SER A 718 29.25 -17.12 -10.10
N ARG A 719 28.41 -17.77 -10.91
CA ARG A 719 26.94 -17.79 -10.74
C ARG A 719 26.48 -19.20 -10.45
N HIS A 720 25.73 -19.36 -9.36
CA HIS A 720 25.15 -20.63 -8.96
C HIS A 720 23.63 -20.58 -9.13
N ARG A 721 23.04 -21.71 -9.53
CA ARG A 721 21.59 -21.84 -9.75
C ARG A 721 21.12 -23.22 -9.32
N ILE A 722 20.29 -23.26 -8.29
CA ILE A 722 19.67 -24.50 -7.81
C ILE A 722 18.17 -24.53 -8.07
N VAL A 723 17.65 -25.74 -8.25
CA VAL A 723 16.22 -26.04 -8.23
C VAL A 723 15.99 -27.09 -7.15
N VAL A 724 15.09 -26.79 -6.21
CA VAL A 724 14.74 -27.66 -5.08
C VAL A 724 13.30 -28.13 -5.23
N SER A 725 13.07 -29.44 -5.08
CA SER A 725 11.77 -30.08 -5.19
C SER A 725 11.57 -31.17 -4.14
N PHE A 726 10.33 -31.61 -3.94
CA PHE A 726 9.97 -32.65 -2.97
C PHE A 726 9.38 -33.88 -3.66
N ASP A 727 9.72 -35.07 -3.17
CA ASP A 727 9.21 -36.36 -3.64
C ASP A 727 8.63 -37.19 -2.47
N PRO A 728 7.34 -37.58 -2.49
CA PRO A 728 6.33 -37.24 -3.49
C PRO A 728 6.00 -35.73 -3.51
N PRO A 729 5.49 -35.18 -4.63
CA PRO A 729 5.14 -33.78 -4.73
C PRO A 729 4.01 -33.39 -3.77
N LEU A 730 3.87 -32.08 -3.54
CA LEU A 730 2.81 -31.54 -2.70
C LEU A 730 1.45 -31.54 -3.41
N SER A 731 0.39 -31.64 -2.61
CA SER A 731 -0.99 -31.45 -3.08
C SER A 731 -1.22 -29.99 -3.44
N SER A 732 -1.73 -29.74 -4.65
CA SER A 732 -2.14 -28.40 -5.08
C SER A 732 -3.21 -27.82 -4.14
N GLN A 733 -3.05 -26.55 -3.76
CA GLN A 733 -4.01 -25.78 -2.97
C GLN A 733 -5.06 -25.12 -3.86
N PHE A 734 -4.63 -24.52 -4.98
CA PHE A 734 -5.51 -23.88 -5.94
C PHE A 734 -4.89 -23.87 -7.34
N VAL A 735 -5.72 -23.72 -8.36
CA VAL A 735 -5.25 -23.50 -9.73
C VAL A 735 -4.68 -22.08 -9.85
N VAL A 736 -3.43 -21.97 -10.30
CA VAL A 736 -2.84 -20.70 -10.75
C VAL A 736 -3.40 -20.39 -12.14
N ASN A 737 -4.58 -19.77 -12.15
CA ASN A 737 -5.33 -19.44 -13.35
C ASN A 737 -4.82 -18.16 -14.04
N THR A 738 -4.90 -18.16 -15.37
CA THR A 738 -4.87 -16.99 -16.25
C THR A 738 -6.29 -16.69 -16.75
N PHE A 739 -6.47 -15.55 -17.41
CA PHE A 739 -7.70 -15.23 -18.16
C PHE A 739 -8.11 -16.38 -19.11
N TRP A 740 -7.16 -16.91 -19.88
CA TRP A 740 -7.40 -17.95 -20.88
C TRP A 740 -7.77 -19.30 -20.25
N THR A 741 -7.15 -19.70 -19.13
CA THR A 741 -7.48 -20.98 -18.47
C THR A 741 -8.87 -20.95 -17.84
N ASP A 742 -9.27 -19.81 -17.25
CA ASP A 742 -10.63 -19.64 -16.70
C ASP A 742 -11.68 -19.65 -17.82
N TRP A 743 -11.37 -19.02 -18.96
CA TRP A 743 -12.24 -19.03 -20.13
C TRP A 743 -12.43 -20.46 -20.67
N LYS A 744 -11.33 -21.22 -20.89
CA LYS A 744 -11.37 -22.62 -21.34
C LYS A 744 -12.22 -23.48 -20.38
N ARG A 745 -12.05 -23.33 -19.07
CA ARG A 745 -12.81 -24.10 -18.05
C ARG A 745 -14.31 -23.79 -18.06
N LYS A 746 -14.72 -22.54 -18.30
CA LYS A 746 -16.14 -22.16 -18.44
C LYS A 746 -16.78 -22.65 -19.75
N HIS A 747 -15.99 -23.17 -20.72
CA HIS A 747 -16.41 -23.38 -22.10
C HIS A 747 -15.92 -24.70 -22.73
N SER A 748 -15.73 -25.75 -21.92
CA SER A 748 -15.01 -26.98 -22.28
C SER A 748 -15.73 -27.96 -23.24
N THR A 749 -16.35 -27.46 -24.31
CA THR A 749 -16.80 -28.26 -25.47
C THR A 749 -15.94 -28.02 -26.73
N PHE A 750 -14.80 -27.34 -26.61
CA PHE A 750 -13.90 -27.03 -27.74
C PHE A 750 -12.44 -27.44 -27.51
N ASN A 751 -11.74 -27.60 -28.65
CA ASN A 751 -10.48 -28.33 -28.83
C ASN A 751 -9.28 -27.67 -28.08
N PRO A 752 -8.25 -28.42 -27.61
CA PRO A 752 -7.24 -27.89 -26.68
C PRO A 752 -6.12 -27.01 -27.27
N GLU A 753 -5.92 -27.03 -28.59
CA GLU A 753 -4.81 -26.33 -29.25
C GLU A 753 -5.01 -24.80 -29.25
N PHE A 754 -3.89 -24.07 -29.24
CA PHE A 754 -3.75 -22.61 -29.09
C PHE A 754 -3.85 -22.05 -27.64
N GLU A 755 -2.76 -21.40 -27.23
CA GLU A 755 -2.66 -20.47 -26.09
C GLU A 755 -1.78 -19.27 -26.48
N PRO A 756 -2.34 -18.06 -26.57
CA PRO A 756 -1.57 -16.82 -26.48
C PRO A 756 -1.26 -16.53 -25.00
N SER A 757 -0.13 -15.87 -24.73
CA SER A 757 0.18 -15.40 -23.36
C SER A 757 -0.79 -14.31 -22.90
N THR A 758 -0.90 -14.12 -21.58
CA THR A 758 -1.63 -12.97 -20.99
C THR A 758 -1.07 -11.62 -21.43
N SER A 759 0.24 -11.55 -21.70
CA SER A 759 0.86 -10.33 -22.26
C SER A 759 0.28 -9.94 -23.62
N ALA A 760 -0.17 -10.89 -24.44
CA ALA A 760 -0.62 -10.62 -25.80
C ALA A 760 -1.85 -9.69 -25.84
N PHE A 761 -2.86 -9.87 -24.96
CA PHE A 761 -4.06 -9.02 -24.99
C PHE A 761 -3.75 -7.55 -24.63
N SER A 762 -2.92 -7.32 -23.60
CA SER A 762 -2.51 -5.96 -23.21
C SER A 762 -1.50 -5.35 -24.20
N ALA A 763 -0.62 -6.17 -24.78
CA ALA A 763 0.30 -5.75 -25.85
C ALA A 763 -0.44 -5.40 -27.14
N THR A 764 -1.46 -6.18 -27.53
CA THR A 764 -2.34 -5.95 -28.69
C THR A 764 -3.04 -4.58 -28.63
N ILE A 765 -3.61 -4.24 -27.46
CA ILE A 765 -4.21 -2.92 -27.24
C ILE A 765 -3.14 -1.82 -27.18
N THR A 766 -1.91 -2.15 -26.76
CA THR A 766 -0.80 -1.19 -26.65
C THR A 766 -0.09 -0.92 -27.99
N ALA A 767 0.01 -1.90 -28.88
CA ALA A 767 0.74 -1.82 -30.14
C ALA A 767 0.16 -0.76 -31.09
N LYS A 768 -1.14 -0.47 -30.98
CA LYS A 768 -1.83 0.51 -31.83
C LYS A 768 -1.88 1.95 -31.29
N ILE A 769 -1.31 2.22 -30.11
CA ILE A 769 -1.26 3.59 -29.57
C ILE A 769 -0.17 4.36 -30.34
N ARG A 770 -0.54 5.37 -31.13
CA ARG A 770 0.42 6.13 -31.96
C ARG A 770 1.44 6.89 -31.09
N ARG A 771 2.68 6.88 -31.55
CA ARG A 771 3.77 7.74 -31.10
C ARG A 771 3.61 9.11 -31.76
N ILE A 772 3.60 10.18 -30.96
CA ILE A 772 3.94 11.51 -31.48
C ILE A 772 5.46 11.61 -31.46
N ASP A 773 6.09 11.61 -32.62
CA ASP A 773 7.50 11.98 -32.74
C ASP A 773 7.65 13.49 -32.93
N GLN A 774 8.84 14.00 -32.61
CA GLN A 774 9.08 15.43 -32.46
C GLN A 774 9.09 16.18 -33.81
N ASP A 775 9.14 15.44 -34.91
CA ASP A 775 9.30 15.94 -36.28
C ASP A 775 7.96 16.33 -36.96
N ASP A 776 6.82 15.85 -36.44
CA ASP A 776 5.46 16.20 -36.95
C ASP A 776 5.02 17.65 -36.62
N LEU A 777 5.95 18.52 -36.17
CA LEU A 777 5.69 19.88 -35.72
C LEU A 777 6.37 20.98 -36.57
N GLU A 778 7.16 20.63 -37.61
CA GLU A 778 7.92 21.63 -38.37
C GLU A 778 7.16 22.34 -39.51
N ASP A 779 5.94 21.95 -39.86
CA ASP A 779 5.13 22.66 -40.87
C ASP A 779 3.82 23.23 -40.30
N THR A 780 3.92 24.41 -39.67
CA THR A 780 2.96 25.52 -39.84
C THR A 780 3.46 26.75 -39.08
N SER A 781 3.85 27.78 -39.83
CA SER A 781 4.23 29.08 -39.27
C SER A 781 3.00 29.87 -38.79
N ASP A 782 2.55 29.68 -37.54
CA ASP A 782 1.64 30.64 -36.91
C ASP A 782 1.78 30.72 -35.37
N ASN A 783 1.99 31.93 -34.87
CA ASN A 783 2.29 32.21 -33.45
C ASN A 783 1.00 32.41 -32.64
N ASN A 784 0.45 31.35 -32.06
CA ASN A 784 -0.72 31.44 -31.17
C ASN A 784 -0.47 30.77 -29.78
N PRO A 785 -0.46 31.52 -28.66
CA PRO A 785 -0.11 30.98 -27.33
C PRO A 785 -1.12 30.00 -26.69
N ASN A 786 -2.30 29.78 -27.28
CA ASN A 786 -3.42 29.08 -26.64
C ASN A 786 -3.56 27.60 -27.05
N ARG A 787 -2.52 26.77 -26.89
CA ARG A 787 -2.60 25.30 -27.07
C ARG A 787 -2.36 24.56 -25.75
N ASN A 788 -3.44 24.30 -25.01
CA ASN A 788 -3.43 23.50 -23.77
C ASN A 788 -3.76 22.03 -24.06
N PHE A 789 -3.01 21.11 -23.45
CA PHE A 789 -3.30 19.67 -23.45
C PHE A 789 -3.98 19.27 -22.13
N VAL A 790 -5.06 18.51 -22.16
CA VAL A 790 -5.76 18.04 -20.95
C VAL A 790 -5.08 16.78 -20.41
N VAL A 791 -4.72 16.80 -19.13
CA VAL A 791 -4.26 15.62 -18.37
C VAL A 791 -5.47 15.03 -17.64
N LEU A 792 -5.64 13.70 -17.69
CA LEU A 792 -6.72 13.01 -16.99
C LEU A 792 -6.62 13.24 -15.48
N GLY A 793 -7.56 14.02 -14.93
CA GLY A 793 -7.61 14.37 -13.49
C GLY A 793 -8.61 15.45 -13.08
N GLY A 794 -9.54 15.87 -13.95
CA GLY A 794 -10.54 16.91 -13.66
C GLY A 794 -11.97 16.48 -13.96
N GLN A 795 -12.95 17.17 -13.37
CA GLN A 795 -14.40 16.91 -13.51
C GLN A 795 -14.96 17.31 -14.90
N HIS A 796 -14.45 16.72 -15.98
CA HIS A 796 -15.06 16.80 -17.30
C HIS A 796 -15.62 15.42 -17.71
N PRO A 797 -16.85 15.35 -18.25
CA PRO A 797 -17.33 14.10 -18.86
C PRO A 797 -16.39 13.70 -20.00
N LEU A 798 -16.06 12.41 -20.09
CA LEU A 798 -15.26 11.83 -21.17
C LEU A 798 -16.09 11.75 -22.44
N VAL A 799 -16.22 12.85 -23.18
CA VAL A 799 -17.17 12.93 -24.31
C VAL A 799 -16.60 12.42 -25.64
N ASP A 800 -15.29 12.29 -25.81
CA ASP A 800 -14.68 11.76 -27.05
C ASP A 800 -13.78 10.52 -26.83
N ILE A 801 -14.37 9.34 -26.99
CA ILE A 801 -13.66 8.05 -27.01
C ILE A 801 -13.65 7.51 -28.44
N SER A 802 -12.46 7.38 -29.04
CA SER A 802 -12.28 6.82 -30.37
C SER A 802 -10.98 6.01 -30.48
N ALA A 803 -10.88 5.18 -31.53
CA ALA A 803 -9.68 4.39 -31.80
C ALA A 803 -8.46 5.24 -32.22
N GLU A 804 -8.67 6.46 -32.71
CA GLU A 804 -7.59 7.34 -33.21
C GLU A 804 -7.20 8.44 -32.20
N ASN A 805 -8.05 8.74 -31.21
CA ASN A 805 -7.74 9.72 -30.15
C ASN A 805 -6.90 9.13 -29.00
N LEU A 806 -6.51 7.85 -29.07
CA LEU A 806 -5.65 7.17 -28.09
C LEU A 806 -4.17 7.33 -28.46
N MET A 807 -3.47 8.26 -27.80
CA MET A 807 -2.06 8.55 -28.05
C MET A 807 -1.17 8.36 -26.82
N TYR A 808 0.15 8.43 -27.03
CA TYR A 808 1.10 8.68 -25.96
C TYR A 808 2.11 9.77 -26.33
N ARG A 809 2.51 10.55 -25.32
CA ARG A 809 3.58 11.56 -25.44
C ARG A 809 4.82 11.09 -24.68
N LYS A 810 5.98 11.18 -25.32
CA LYS A 810 7.27 11.12 -24.64
C LYS A 810 7.55 12.49 -24.02
N MET A 811 7.60 12.54 -22.69
CA MET A 811 7.87 13.76 -21.94
C MET A 811 9.38 14.08 -21.95
N LEU A 812 9.77 15.30 -21.56
CA LEU A 812 11.18 15.73 -21.51
C LEU A 812 12.04 14.87 -20.55
N ASP A 813 11.42 14.18 -19.58
CA ASP A 813 12.08 13.20 -18.70
C ASP A 813 12.21 11.79 -19.30
N GLY A 814 11.90 11.64 -20.59
CA GLY A 814 11.95 10.39 -21.34
C GLY A 814 10.77 9.44 -21.12
N LYS A 815 9.86 9.71 -20.18
CA LYS A 815 8.74 8.82 -19.86
C LYS A 815 7.60 8.95 -20.88
N LEU A 816 6.96 7.82 -21.19
CA LEU A 816 5.75 7.79 -22.01
C LEU A 816 4.52 7.99 -21.11
N ARG A 817 3.67 8.98 -21.41
CA ARG A 817 2.36 9.17 -20.78
C ARG A 817 1.26 8.99 -21.82
N GLY A 818 0.16 8.33 -21.46
CA GLY A 818 -1.04 8.32 -22.29
C GLY A 818 -1.63 9.73 -22.41
N VAL A 819 -2.06 10.10 -23.59
CA VAL A 819 -2.71 11.39 -23.90
C VAL A 819 -3.93 11.09 -24.76
N LEU A 820 -5.09 11.64 -24.39
CA LEU A 820 -6.24 11.67 -25.29
C LEU A 820 -6.16 12.94 -26.14
N ASN A 821 -6.37 12.82 -27.45
CA ASN A 821 -6.59 13.99 -28.29
C ASN A 821 -8.04 14.46 -28.10
N ASP A 822 -8.20 15.67 -27.58
CA ASP A 822 -9.47 16.40 -27.52
C ASP A 822 -9.14 17.85 -27.89
N TRP A 823 -9.14 18.13 -29.20
CA TRP A 823 -8.75 19.44 -29.75
C TRP A 823 -9.95 20.34 -30.03
N ASP A 824 -11.16 19.85 -29.75
CA ASP A 824 -12.38 20.32 -30.40
C ASP A 824 -13.16 21.31 -29.51
N LEU A 825 -13.04 21.22 -28.18
CA LEU A 825 -13.94 21.92 -27.24
C LEU A 825 -13.27 22.62 -26.04
N SER A 826 -11.99 22.99 -26.13
CA SER A 826 -11.38 23.89 -25.14
C SER A 826 -11.81 25.36 -25.33
N LYS A 827 -12.91 25.77 -24.69
CA LYS A 827 -13.24 27.19 -24.50
C LYS A 827 -12.69 27.71 -23.17
N VAL A 828 -11.76 28.66 -23.24
CA VAL A 828 -11.31 29.44 -22.08
C VAL A 828 -12.34 30.51 -21.75
N GLY A 829 -12.97 30.41 -20.58
CA GLY A 829 -13.94 31.37 -20.07
C GLY A 829 -14.34 31.05 -18.63
N GLU A 830 -14.66 32.07 -17.83
CA GLU A 830 -15.01 31.92 -16.41
C GLU A 830 -16.25 31.03 -16.22
N ALA A 831 -16.20 30.16 -15.20
CA ALA A 831 -17.25 29.19 -14.91
C ALA A 831 -18.52 29.84 -14.33
N THR A 832 -19.30 30.48 -15.20
CA THR A 832 -20.71 30.77 -14.94
C THR A 832 -21.53 29.49 -15.15
N GLY A 833 -22.23 29.04 -14.11
CA GLY A 833 -22.83 27.70 -14.03
C GLY A 833 -24.03 27.43 -14.94
N ILE A 834 -23.86 27.52 -16.26
CA ILE A 834 -24.85 27.16 -17.28
C ILE A 834 -24.14 26.38 -18.39
N ASN A 835 -24.31 25.05 -18.41
CA ASN A 835 -24.01 24.27 -19.61
C ASN A 835 -24.99 24.70 -20.72
N PRO A 836 -24.52 25.14 -21.91
CA PRO A 836 -25.42 25.43 -23.01
C PRO A 836 -26.04 24.13 -23.52
N LYS A 837 -27.36 24.02 -23.46
CA LYS A 837 -28.11 22.85 -23.95
C LYS A 837 -27.75 22.53 -25.40
N GLY A 838 -27.48 21.25 -25.70
CA GLY A 838 -27.52 20.72 -27.06
C GLY A 838 -26.19 20.62 -27.83
N THR A 839 -25.02 20.78 -27.21
CA THR A 839 -23.75 20.48 -27.89
C THR A 839 -23.51 18.98 -27.99
N ARG A 840 -23.47 18.43 -29.22
CA ARG A 840 -22.94 17.08 -29.47
C ARG A 840 -21.42 17.10 -29.32
N ALA A 841 -20.87 16.25 -28.47
CA ALA A 841 -19.44 16.07 -28.33
C ALA A 841 -19.08 14.58 -28.47
N GLY A 842 -17.92 14.30 -29.06
CA GLY A 842 -17.42 12.95 -29.34
C GLY A 842 -17.26 12.57 -30.81
N THR A 843 -16.43 11.56 -31.06
CA THR A 843 -16.25 10.96 -32.39
C THR A 843 -17.54 10.28 -32.83
N GLN A 844 -18.16 10.80 -33.89
CA GLN A 844 -19.46 10.35 -34.40
C GLN A 844 -19.57 8.82 -34.66
N PRO A 845 -18.53 8.13 -35.18
CA PRO A 845 -18.42 6.67 -35.21
C PRO A 845 -18.62 5.89 -33.89
N PHE A 846 -18.52 6.52 -32.72
CA PHE A 846 -18.61 5.85 -31.41
C PHE A 846 -19.61 6.48 -30.45
N MET A 847 -20.29 7.56 -30.83
CA MET A 847 -21.38 8.15 -30.04
C MET A 847 -22.53 7.17 -29.75
N SER A 848 -23.08 7.27 -28.52
CA SER A 848 -24.40 6.72 -28.16
C SER A 848 -25.48 7.14 -29.16
N ARG A 849 -26.44 6.24 -29.38
CA ARG A 849 -27.57 6.46 -30.29
C ARG A 849 -28.42 7.67 -29.91
N ASP A 850 -28.54 7.99 -28.63
CA ASP A 850 -29.42 9.07 -28.15
C ASP A 850 -28.83 10.48 -28.30
N ILE A 851 -27.52 10.62 -28.47
CA ILE A 851 -26.87 11.92 -28.73
C ILE A 851 -26.71 12.21 -30.24
N LEU A 852 -27.04 11.23 -31.10
CA LEU A 852 -27.07 11.36 -32.57
C LEU A 852 -28.37 12.01 -33.08
N VAL A 853 -28.89 13.04 -32.41
CA VAL A 853 -30.15 13.75 -32.75
C VAL A 853 -29.93 15.26 -32.84
N PRO A 854 -30.75 16.02 -33.62
CA PRO A 854 -30.52 17.46 -33.86
C PRO A 854 -30.25 18.29 -32.60
N ASN A 855 -31.03 18.06 -31.54
CA ASN A 855 -30.83 18.63 -30.21
C ASN A 855 -30.61 17.46 -29.22
N PRO A 856 -29.36 17.10 -28.88
CA PRO A 856 -29.10 16.02 -27.94
C PRO A 856 -29.55 16.37 -26.51
N PRO A 857 -29.91 15.35 -25.69
CA PRO A 857 -30.20 15.54 -24.27
C PRO A 857 -28.93 15.88 -23.48
N ASP A 858 -29.11 16.27 -22.21
CA ASP A 858 -27.99 16.41 -21.26
C ASP A 858 -27.24 15.08 -21.09
N HIS A 859 -25.93 15.15 -20.83
CA HIS A 859 -25.05 13.97 -20.86
C HIS A 859 -25.32 13.00 -19.69
N LEU A 860 -25.54 11.73 -20.00
CA LEU A 860 -25.82 10.67 -19.03
C LEU A 860 -24.70 9.63 -19.00
N GLU A 861 -24.42 9.04 -17.84
CA GLU A 861 -23.37 8.04 -17.65
C GLU A 861 -23.50 6.86 -18.66
N ARG A 862 -24.73 6.41 -18.91
CA ARG A 862 -25.01 5.34 -19.88
C ARG A 862 -24.58 5.63 -21.31
N PHE A 863 -24.42 6.90 -21.71
CA PHE A 863 -23.87 7.22 -23.04
C PHE A 863 -22.41 6.78 -23.14
N ASN A 864 -21.62 6.93 -22.07
CA ASN A 864 -20.24 6.46 -22.02
C ASN A 864 -20.18 4.93 -22.09
N TRP A 865 -21.10 4.24 -21.42
CA TRP A 865 -21.21 2.77 -21.45
C TRP A 865 -21.59 2.24 -22.84
N GLU A 866 -22.45 2.94 -23.57
CA GLU A 866 -22.84 2.60 -24.94
C GLU A 866 -21.69 2.87 -25.93
N SER A 867 -20.99 4.01 -25.78
CA SER A 867 -19.79 4.33 -26.55
C SER A 867 -18.66 3.33 -26.32
N MET A 868 -18.44 2.90 -25.07
CA MET A 868 -17.49 1.83 -24.72
C MET A 868 -17.84 0.52 -25.43
N PHE A 869 -19.12 0.13 -25.46
CA PHE A 869 -19.57 -1.04 -26.21
C PHE A 869 -19.24 -0.92 -27.71
N TYR A 870 -19.47 0.24 -28.31
CA TYR A 870 -19.14 0.49 -29.72
C TYR A 870 -17.64 0.44 -30.04
N VAL A 871 -16.79 0.96 -29.14
CA VAL A 871 -15.33 0.85 -29.29
C VAL A 871 -14.84 -0.59 -29.12
N LEU A 872 -15.37 -1.32 -28.14
CA LEU A 872 -15.05 -2.73 -27.94
C LEU A 872 -15.47 -3.59 -29.15
N LEU A 873 -16.64 -3.32 -29.74
CA LEU A 873 -17.14 -3.99 -30.95
C LEU A 873 -16.24 -3.69 -32.17
N TRP A 874 -15.83 -2.43 -32.35
CA TRP A 874 -14.89 -2.04 -33.40
C TRP A 874 -13.53 -2.75 -33.24
N ILE A 875 -12.97 -2.78 -32.03
CA ILE A 875 -11.73 -3.50 -31.75
C ILE A 875 -11.89 -5.00 -32.05
N ALA A 876 -13.01 -5.59 -31.64
CA ALA A 876 -13.38 -6.98 -31.87
C ALA A 876 -13.44 -7.39 -33.36
N CYS A 877 -13.88 -6.49 -34.22
CA CYS A 877 -14.03 -6.74 -35.66
C CYS A 877 -12.75 -6.55 -36.47
N HIS A 878 -11.88 -5.62 -36.04
CA HIS A 878 -10.85 -5.07 -36.92
C HIS A 878 -9.40 -5.51 -36.64
N TYR A 879 -9.08 -6.02 -35.44
CA TYR A 879 -7.67 -6.23 -35.04
C TYR A 879 -7.29 -7.67 -34.69
N ILE A 880 -6.09 -8.08 -35.08
CA ILE A 880 -5.37 -9.28 -34.61
C ILE A 880 -3.97 -8.85 -34.14
N ASP A 881 -3.58 -9.23 -32.93
CA ASP A 881 -2.28 -8.92 -32.30
C ASP A 881 -1.80 -7.44 -32.34
N GLY A 882 -2.72 -6.50 -32.60
CA GLY A 882 -2.51 -5.06 -32.65
C GLY A 882 -2.61 -4.48 -34.07
N GLU A 883 -2.49 -5.34 -35.09
CA GLU A 883 -2.57 -4.98 -36.49
C GLU A 883 -4.02 -4.84 -36.98
N PHE A 884 -4.27 -3.86 -37.85
CA PHE A 884 -5.58 -3.64 -38.48
C PHE A 884 -5.72 -4.54 -39.70
N VAL A 885 -6.46 -5.64 -39.56
CA VAL A 885 -6.44 -6.77 -40.52
C VAL A 885 -7.72 -6.91 -41.36
N ASN A 886 -8.84 -6.35 -40.91
CA ASN A 886 -10.14 -6.47 -41.56
C ASN A 886 -10.70 -5.09 -41.96
N PRO A 887 -10.18 -4.41 -43.00
CA PRO A 887 -10.63 -3.07 -43.37
C PRO A 887 -12.10 -3.01 -43.84
N GLU A 888 -12.60 -4.08 -44.48
CA GLU A 888 -13.93 -4.16 -45.13
C GLU A 888 -15.08 -4.54 -44.18
N VAL A 889 -14.76 -4.92 -42.93
CA VAL A 889 -15.76 -5.26 -41.93
C VAL A 889 -16.40 -3.97 -41.40
N LEU A 890 -17.71 -3.96 -41.14
CA LEU A 890 -18.41 -2.75 -40.67
C LEU A 890 -18.23 -1.50 -41.58
N ASP A 891 -18.01 -1.64 -42.89
CA ASP A 891 -17.80 -0.52 -43.85
C ASP A 891 -18.75 0.69 -43.67
N ASN A 892 -20.00 0.44 -43.29
CA ASN A 892 -20.99 1.50 -43.10
C ASN A 892 -20.84 2.32 -41.80
N TRP A 893 -19.96 1.92 -40.89
CA TRP A 893 -19.78 2.50 -39.55
C TRP A 893 -19.18 3.92 -39.56
N LEU A 894 -18.40 4.22 -40.61
CA LEU A 894 -17.73 5.50 -40.84
C LEU A 894 -18.48 6.39 -41.85
N GLN A 895 -19.68 6.01 -42.29
CA GLN A 895 -20.44 6.75 -43.30
C GLN A 895 -20.82 8.15 -42.81
N PRO A 896 -20.57 9.22 -43.61
CA PRO A 896 -20.89 10.58 -43.21
C PRO A 896 -22.40 10.83 -43.27
N GLY A 897 -23.08 10.70 -42.12
CA GLY A 897 -24.48 11.09 -42.00
C GLY A 897 -25.16 10.56 -40.75
N ILE A 898 -25.85 11.45 -40.03
CA ILE A 898 -26.53 11.15 -38.76
C ILE A 898 -27.48 9.94 -38.88
N LYS A 899 -28.21 9.83 -40.00
CA LYS A 899 -29.09 8.69 -40.27
C LYS A 899 -28.33 7.37 -40.37
N GLY A 900 -27.23 7.33 -41.13
CA GLY A 900 -26.40 6.12 -41.29
C GLY A 900 -25.73 5.69 -39.97
N LEU A 901 -25.27 6.67 -39.18
CA LEU A 901 -24.74 6.43 -37.84
C LEU A 901 -25.82 5.86 -36.90
N LEU A 902 -27.03 6.44 -36.88
CA LEU A 902 -28.15 5.90 -36.10
C LEU A 902 -28.52 4.47 -36.52
N ASP A 903 -28.55 4.19 -37.82
CA ASP A 903 -28.94 2.88 -38.34
C ASP A 903 -27.86 1.81 -38.05
N THR A 904 -26.56 2.16 -38.11
CA THR A 904 -25.47 1.25 -37.67
C THR A 904 -25.46 1.02 -36.14
N ARG A 905 -25.79 2.03 -35.32
CA ARG A 905 -25.97 1.85 -33.86
C ARG A 905 -27.15 0.95 -33.53
N LYS A 906 -28.28 1.08 -34.23
CA LYS A 906 -29.42 0.16 -34.11
C LYS A 906 -29.05 -1.27 -34.51
N ALA A 907 -28.32 -1.44 -35.61
CA ALA A 907 -27.87 -2.75 -36.08
C ALA A 907 -26.98 -3.45 -35.04
N ALA A 908 -25.93 -2.78 -34.56
CA ALA A 908 -25.02 -3.32 -33.54
C ALA A 908 -25.71 -3.67 -32.22
N LEU A 909 -26.75 -2.93 -31.82
CA LEU A 909 -27.57 -3.26 -30.66
C LEU A 909 -28.58 -4.38 -30.94
N GLY A 910 -29.00 -4.57 -32.18
CA GLY A 910 -29.87 -5.67 -32.61
C GLY A 910 -29.17 -7.04 -32.56
N GLU A 911 -28.11 -7.21 -33.33
CA GLU A 911 -27.33 -8.45 -33.41
C GLU A 911 -25.87 -8.16 -33.77
N ILE A 912 -24.93 -8.89 -33.17
CA ILE A 912 -23.50 -8.82 -33.51
C ILE A 912 -23.19 -9.97 -34.45
N ASP A 913 -22.72 -9.65 -35.66
CA ASP A 913 -22.16 -10.68 -36.54
C ASP A 913 -20.82 -11.19 -35.98
N ARG A 914 -20.86 -12.37 -35.36
CA ARG A 914 -19.68 -13.06 -34.85
C ARG A 914 -18.76 -13.61 -35.94
N ALA A 915 -19.22 -13.74 -37.20
CA ALA A 915 -18.35 -14.15 -38.30
C ALA A 915 -17.37 -13.04 -38.68
N SER A 916 -17.83 -11.78 -38.65
CA SER A 916 -17.03 -10.56 -38.82
C SER A 916 -16.01 -10.30 -37.70
N MET A 917 -16.07 -11.03 -36.57
CA MET A 917 -15.13 -10.87 -35.46
C MET A 917 -13.85 -11.69 -35.61
N THR A 918 -12.72 -11.04 -35.31
CA THR A 918 -11.39 -11.66 -35.34
C THR A 918 -11.29 -12.76 -34.29
N THR A 919 -10.55 -13.82 -34.61
CA THR A 919 -10.58 -15.08 -33.85
C THR A 919 -10.21 -14.89 -32.37
N GLN A 920 -9.31 -13.96 -32.07
CA GLN A 920 -8.86 -13.63 -30.71
C GLN A 920 -9.93 -12.94 -29.85
N PHE A 921 -10.88 -12.20 -30.44
CA PHE A 921 -11.90 -11.45 -29.72
C PHE A 921 -13.28 -12.14 -29.69
N ARG A 922 -13.46 -13.28 -30.39
CA ARG A 922 -14.67 -14.13 -30.25
C ARG A 922 -15.04 -14.48 -28.80
N PRO A 923 -14.10 -14.69 -27.86
CA PRO A 923 -14.37 -14.77 -26.42
C PRO A 923 -15.07 -13.52 -25.85
N LEU A 924 -14.54 -12.32 -26.14
CA LEU A 924 -15.07 -11.01 -25.70
C LEU A 924 -16.50 -10.77 -26.22
N ALA A 925 -16.81 -11.29 -27.42
CA ALA A 925 -18.15 -11.29 -27.99
C ALA A 925 -19.16 -11.86 -26.99
N LYS A 926 -18.89 -13.07 -26.48
CA LYS A 926 -19.82 -13.82 -25.65
C LYS A 926 -19.85 -13.33 -24.21
N THR A 927 -18.71 -12.92 -23.64
CA THR A 927 -18.64 -12.54 -22.22
C THR A 927 -19.12 -11.11 -21.98
N TRP A 928 -18.75 -10.16 -22.83
CA TRP A 928 -19.03 -8.73 -22.60
C TRP A 928 -19.93 -8.14 -23.69
N LEU A 929 -19.59 -8.26 -24.98
CA LEU A 929 -20.35 -7.56 -26.03
C LEU A 929 -21.81 -8.01 -26.09
N ASP A 930 -22.10 -9.32 -26.10
CA ASP A 930 -23.47 -9.83 -26.16
C ASP A 930 -24.32 -9.45 -24.93
N PRO A 931 -23.85 -9.59 -23.68
CA PRO A 931 -24.59 -9.11 -22.53
C PRO A 931 -24.75 -7.58 -22.48
N LEU A 932 -23.72 -6.80 -22.83
CA LEU A 932 -23.81 -5.33 -22.93
C LEU A 932 -24.83 -4.92 -23.99
N ARG A 933 -24.71 -5.46 -25.20
CA ARG A 933 -25.66 -5.30 -26.30
C ARG A 933 -27.08 -5.60 -25.83
N LYS A 934 -27.27 -6.72 -25.12
CA LYS A 934 -28.58 -7.17 -24.64
C LYS A 934 -29.21 -6.14 -23.69
N ILE A 935 -28.50 -5.66 -22.67
CA ILE A 935 -29.09 -4.69 -21.72
C ILE A 935 -29.42 -3.34 -22.38
N PHE A 936 -28.61 -2.87 -23.33
CA PHE A 936 -28.94 -1.68 -24.13
C PHE A 936 -30.13 -1.92 -25.06
N SER A 937 -30.17 -3.06 -25.75
CA SER A 937 -31.26 -3.43 -26.66
C SER A 937 -32.59 -3.57 -25.92
N GLU A 938 -32.60 -4.22 -24.75
CA GLU A 938 -33.79 -4.37 -23.91
C GLU A 938 -34.24 -3.04 -23.31
N GLY A 939 -33.33 -2.22 -22.78
CA GLY A 939 -33.67 -0.89 -22.25
C GLY A 939 -34.24 0.05 -23.31
N TYR A 940 -33.73 -0.02 -24.54
CA TYR A 940 -34.29 0.73 -25.67
C TYR A 940 -35.62 0.17 -26.18
N LEU A 941 -35.85 -1.13 -26.10
CA LEU A 941 -37.17 -1.73 -26.38
C LEU A 941 -38.19 -1.30 -25.32
N ALA A 942 -37.83 -1.35 -24.04
CA ALA A 942 -38.66 -0.89 -22.93
C ALA A 942 -39.08 0.57 -23.10
N ARG A 943 -38.15 1.46 -23.49
CA ARG A 943 -38.48 2.86 -23.80
C ARG A 943 -39.46 3.00 -24.96
N ASN A 944 -39.26 2.24 -26.05
CA ASN A 944 -40.15 2.31 -27.21
C ASN A 944 -41.57 1.83 -26.87
N ASN A 945 -41.70 0.76 -26.08
CA ASN A 945 -42.99 0.25 -25.61
C ASN A 945 -43.69 1.30 -24.72
N HIS A 946 -42.97 1.86 -23.74
CA HIS A 946 -43.46 2.93 -22.89
C HIS A 946 -43.95 4.15 -23.69
N LEU A 947 -43.23 4.56 -24.74
CA LEU A 947 -43.67 5.69 -25.60
C LEU A 947 -44.96 5.38 -26.36
N ASN A 948 -45.16 4.13 -26.81
CA ASN A 948 -46.41 3.70 -27.44
C ASN A 948 -47.56 3.69 -26.42
N GLU A 949 -47.35 3.12 -25.23
CA GLU A 949 -48.36 3.06 -24.17
C GLU A 949 -48.74 4.45 -23.63
N ALA A 950 -47.76 5.35 -23.50
CA ALA A 950 -48.00 6.75 -23.16
C ALA A 950 -48.77 7.51 -24.25
N GLY A 951 -48.55 7.17 -25.53
CA GLY A 951 -49.35 7.67 -26.66
C GLY A 951 -50.79 7.16 -26.60
N ASP A 952 -50.99 5.86 -26.42
CA ASP A 952 -52.29 5.21 -26.25
C ASP A 952 -53.06 5.74 -25.02
N ALA A 953 -52.36 6.20 -23.98
CA ALA A 953 -52.95 6.84 -22.80
C ALA A 953 -53.30 8.32 -23.07
N ALA A 954 -52.43 9.05 -23.76
CA ALA A 954 -52.67 10.44 -24.17
C ALA A 954 -53.88 10.56 -25.11
N ASP A 955 -54.04 9.64 -26.06
CA ASP A 955 -55.21 9.55 -26.95
C ASP A 955 -56.52 9.26 -26.20
N LYS A 956 -56.44 8.74 -24.96
CA LYS A 956 -57.58 8.52 -24.03
C LYS A 956 -57.75 9.66 -23.02
N GLY A 957 -56.83 10.63 -22.98
CA GLY A 957 -56.81 11.71 -21.98
C GLY A 957 -56.33 11.29 -20.59
N GLU A 958 -55.60 10.18 -20.47
CA GLU A 958 -55.08 9.62 -19.22
C GLU A 958 -53.64 10.10 -18.95
N SER A 959 -53.27 10.29 -17.68
CA SER A 959 -51.89 10.59 -17.29
C SER A 959 -51.06 9.31 -17.17
N TYR A 960 -49.91 9.26 -17.84
CA TYR A 960 -48.99 8.12 -17.82
C TYR A 960 -47.67 8.50 -17.11
N PRO A 961 -47.00 7.59 -16.36
CA PRO A 961 -45.75 7.89 -15.65
C PRO A 961 -44.59 8.29 -16.59
N GLU A 962 -43.59 9.01 -16.09
CA GLU A 962 -42.36 9.28 -16.86
C GLU A 962 -41.45 8.04 -16.95
N PHE A 963 -40.73 7.90 -18.05
CA PHE A 963 -39.71 6.86 -18.24
C PHE A 963 -38.36 7.28 -17.65
N ASP A 964 -37.74 6.40 -16.86
CA ASP A 964 -36.35 6.55 -16.42
C ASP A 964 -35.40 6.46 -17.64
N ASN A 965 -35.02 7.63 -18.14
CA ASN A 965 -34.06 7.78 -19.22
C ASN A 965 -32.60 7.76 -18.75
N GLU A 966 -32.31 7.78 -17.44
CA GLU A 966 -30.96 7.68 -16.88
C GLU A 966 -30.46 6.24 -16.96
N THR A 967 -31.28 5.26 -16.56
CA THR A 967 -30.94 3.84 -16.55
C THR A 967 -31.62 3.00 -17.64
N LEU A 968 -32.36 3.65 -18.55
CA LEU A 968 -33.25 3.00 -19.54
C LEU A 968 -34.23 2.02 -18.87
N GLY A 969 -35.06 2.52 -17.95
CA GLY A 969 -36.07 1.72 -17.25
C GLY A 969 -35.49 0.63 -16.36
N GLY A 970 -34.32 0.87 -15.74
CA GLY A 970 -33.62 -0.09 -14.91
C GLY A 970 -32.88 -1.19 -15.68
N HIS A 971 -32.74 -1.11 -17.00
CA HIS A 971 -32.01 -2.12 -17.79
C HIS A 971 -30.50 -1.88 -17.80
N VAL A 972 -30.06 -0.63 -17.89
CA VAL A 972 -28.65 -0.21 -17.87
C VAL A 972 -28.37 0.46 -16.52
N THR A 973 -28.26 -0.36 -15.48
CA THR A 973 -27.79 0.07 -14.15
C THR A 973 -26.33 -0.30 -13.94
N TYR A 974 -25.67 0.39 -13.01
CA TYR A 974 -24.31 0.09 -12.59
C TYR A 974 -24.13 -1.39 -12.19
N GLU A 975 -25.07 -1.97 -11.43
CA GLU A 975 -24.97 -3.36 -10.94
C GLU A 975 -25.02 -4.36 -12.09
N LYS A 976 -25.81 -4.08 -13.13
CA LYS A 976 -25.94 -4.92 -14.33
C LYS A 976 -24.71 -4.79 -15.22
N MET A 977 -24.22 -3.57 -15.46
CA MET A 977 -22.95 -3.31 -16.14
C MET A 977 -21.79 -4.03 -15.45
N TRP A 978 -21.67 -3.88 -14.12
CA TRP A 978 -20.63 -4.49 -13.31
C TRP A 978 -20.76 -6.01 -13.25
N ALA A 979 -21.98 -6.54 -13.17
CA ALA A 979 -22.22 -7.98 -13.20
C ALA A 979 -21.75 -8.64 -14.51
N ILE A 980 -21.69 -7.89 -15.63
CA ILE A 980 -21.14 -8.33 -16.91
C ILE A 980 -19.62 -8.20 -16.93
N LEU A 981 -19.08 -7.04 -16.57
CA LEU A 981 -17.65 -6.73 -16.70
C LEU A 981 -16.75 -7.53 -15.75
N ARG A 982 -17.31 -8.09 -14.66
CA ARG A 982 -16.58 -8.94 -13.69
C ARG A 982 -16.46 -10.43 -14.08
N ILE A 983 -17.05 -10.87 -15.20
CA ILE A 983 -17.15 -12.29 -15.63
C ILE A 983 -15.90 -12.77 -16.36
#